data_AF-A0A938L780-F1
#
_entry.id   AF-A0A938L780-F1
#
_cell.length_a   1.000
_cell.length_b   1.000
_cell.length_c   1.000
_cell.angle_alpha   90.00
_cell.angle_beta   90.00
_cell.angle_gamma   90.00
#
_symmetry.space_group_name_H-M   'P 1'
#
loop_
_entity.id
_entity.type
_entity.pdbx_description
1 polymer ?
#
loop_
_entity_poly.entity_id
_entity_poly.type
_entity_poly.pdbx_seq_one_letter_code
_entity_poly.pdbx_strand_id
1 'polypeptide(L)'
;RARGSFSSVYRHLSLDEIEPLLPAIHEAIVQPAPSGEMFADEIRVEGLRVLAQHHVEDGMSALVKYTRDQNPWSSENRTPEIMKILITYGSHGKAIIPDLERIANYFEKEEKDFPKNLGLRKANSVRDTIKAIESSTDTPPLIKLKLKSGMDSVERETRDISGWKVHIAKKLLETEAADTARALAGLKKMLDEIVRVVPAPAVAELKKVPLYFSTAYQPGRSGAEFHPGVEWLRENGRDPVMVRGVEFSGVHDFEAEMRRMPNFALHELAHAFHHRVLPDGFDNAEIKAAYERAKSSGSYERVERTRGDGKPNTRERAYAITNAMEYFAETTEAYFVRNDFFPFNNDELLKHDPEMHALLGKLWGVTVAQPLPESTQWLTYPGGNGPGKGKHIVLIAAEQEYRSEQSMPMMAKVLSTHHGFNCTVLFGVNERGEVDPTLPVYPEKGKEAEFKEHHIPGLKPLASADLVIFFTRLLTLPQSELEQIVKYVDSGKPIIALRTANHGFRVPLPYKIEGKQVRWGEDILGGTFLNHHGRWHADSTRGFFDKDQTQHPILTGVTDIWGDSDVYRTYKEGTSLPPGCTPLVWGQPLMGRKPDDPPNEKLEPLPVAWVKPWQTSSGKTARVFHSTMGSGTDLKNPGLRRLVINAVYWGIGMESSISATSSVEIVGSYQPLESGFNYDQLGLKPRPVSFYR
;
A
#
# COMPACT_ATOMS: atom_id res chain seq x y z
N ARG A 1 55.87 27.24 -15.63
CA ARG A 1 56.39 26.97 -16.99
C ARG A 1 56.44 25.47 -17.32
N ALA A 2 56.98 24.58 -16.48
CA ALA A 2 57.06 23.13 -16.81
C ALA A 2 55.70 22.40 -16.98
N ARG A 3 54.63 22.76 -16.25
CA ARG A 3 53.33 22.06 -16.32
C ARG A 3 52.44 22.46 -17.50
N GLY A 4 52.42 23.74 -17.89
CA GLY A 4 51.77 24.21 -19.13
C GLY A 4 52.46 23.72 -20.42
N SER A 5 53.69 23.22 -20.33
CA SER A 5 54.37 22.55 -21.43
C SER A 5 53.89 21.10 -21.63
N PHE A 6 53.42 20.43 -20.57
CA PHE A 6 52.87 19.07 -20.68
C PHE A 6 51.51 19.01 -21.41
N SER A 7 50.73 20.09 -21.41
CA SER A 7 49.46 20.14 -22.16
C SER A 7 49.68 20.07 -23.68
N SER A 8 50.82 20.54 -24.18
CA SER A 8 51.19 20.36 -25.59
C SER A 8 51.47 18.90 -25.94
N VAL A 9 51.94 18.09 -24.98
CA VAL A 9 52.28 16.68 -25.19
C VAL A 9 51.03 15.83 -25.38
N TYR A 10 50.00 16.00 -24.55
CA TYR A 10 48.77 15.22 -24.65
C TYR A 10 48.03 15.41 -25.98
N ARG A 11 48.12 16.60 -26.59
CA ARG A 11 47.50 16.88 -27.91
C ARG A 11 48.14 16.11 -29.05
N HIS A 12 49.32 15.53 -28.85
CA HIS A 12 50.06 14.76 -29.85
C HIS A 12 49.98 13.24 -29.64
N LEU A 13 49.34 12.78 -28.56
CA LEU A 13 49.16 11.35 -28.31
C LEU A 13 47.95 10.82 -29.10
N SER A 14 48.12 9.64 -29.69
CA SER A 14 47.00 8.88 -30.26
C SER A 14 46.04 8.40 -29.17
N LEU A 15 44.84 7.98 -29.57
CA LEU A 15 43.86 7.43 -28.64
C LEU A 15 44.42 6.25 -27.83
N ASP A 16 45.15 5.34 -28.47
CA ASP A 16 45.73 4.16 -27.82
C ASP A 16 46.82 4.53 -26.79
N GLU A 17 47.57 5.61 -27.05
CA GLU A 17 48.63 6.08 -26.15
C GLU A 17 48.07 6.83 -24.93
N ILE A 18 46.94 7.51 -25.09
CA ILE A 18 46.33 8.30 -24.02
C ILE A 18 45.27 7.52 -23.22
N GLU A 19 44.64 6.50 -23.81
CA GLU A 19 43.58 5.69 -23.20
C GLU A 19 43.93 5.23 -21.76
N PRO A 20 45.15 4.71 -21.46
CA PRO A 20 45.52 4.28 -20.12
C PRO A 20 45.57 5.41 -19.08
N LEU A 21 45.75 6.66 -19.53
CA LEU A 21 45.87 7.85 -18.69
C LEU A 21 44.53 8.54 -18.46
N LEU A 22 43.51 8.29 -19.30
CA LEU A 22 42.21 8.97 -19.22
C LEU A 22 41.53 8.87 -17.85
N PRO A 23 41.56 7.72 -17.12
CA PRO A 23 41.00 7.66 -15.77
C PRO A 23 41.70 8.58 -14.77
N ALA A 24 43.04 8.68 -14.83
CA ALA A 24 43.81 9.55 -13.95
C ALA A 24 43.62 11.04 -14.30
N ILE A 25 43.49 11.35 -15.59
CA ILE A 25 43.16 12.69 -16.08
C ILE A 25 41.77 13.10 -15.59
N HIS A 26 40.77 12.21 -15.72
CA HIS A 26 39.43 12.44 -15.19
C HIS A 26 39.43 12.66 -13.67
N GLU A 27 40.14 11.81 -12.92
CA GLU A 27 40.31 11.95 -11.46
C GLU A 27 40.88 13.33 -11.07
N ALA A 28 41.94 13.78 -11.76
CA ALA A 28 42.56 15.09 -11.53
C ALA A 28 41.65 16.28 -11.88
N ILE A 29 40.65 16.09 -12.75
CA ILE A 29 39.65 17.12 -13.06
C ILE A 29 38.60 17.18 -11.96
N VAL A 30 38.14 16.04 -11.44
CA VAL A 30 37.01 15.98 -10.51
C VAL A 30 37.43 16.24 -9.07
N GLN A 31 38.65 15.84 -8.68
CA GLN A 31 39.20 16.04 -7.34
C GLN A 31 39.98 17.36 -7.25
N PRO A 32 39.46 18.39 -6.53
CA PRO A 32 40.20 19.64 -6.36
C PRO A 32 41.45 19.41 -5.50
N ALA A 33 42.59 19.95 -5.95
CA ALA A 33 43.80 19.99 -5.13
C ALA A 33 43.56 20.82 -3.85
N PRO A 34 44.24 20.53 -2.72
CA PRO A 34 44.17 21.33 -1.51
C PRO A 34 44.44 22.82 -1.78
N SER A 35 43.73 23.71 -1.08
CA SER A 35 43.81 25.15 -1.31
C SER A 35 45.23 25.69 -1.04
N GLY A 36 45.89 26.17 -2.10
CA GLY A 36 47.25 26.72 -2.03
C GLY A 36 48.08 26.56 -3.31
N GLU A 37 47.69 25.66 -4.23
CA GLU A 37 48.40 25.50 -5.50
C GLU A 37 47.93 26.50 -6.57
N MET A 38 48.74 27.53 -6.83
CA MET A 38 48.62 28.34 -8.05
C MET A 38 48.60 27.41 -9.28
N PHE A 39 47.74 27.71 -10.27
CA PHE A 39 47.61 27.01 -11.58
C PHE A 39 46.77 25.72 -11.63
N ALA A 40 45.95 25.40 -10.60
CA ALA A 40 45.05 24.23 -10.63
C ALA A 40 44.00 24.29 -11.76
N ASP A 41 43.54 25.48 -12.14
CA ASP A 41 42.48 25.65 -13.14
C ASP A 41 42.92 25.36 -14.56
N GLU A 42 44.11 25.84 -14.94
CA GLU A 42 44.67 25.61 -16.27
C GLU A 42 44.83 24.12 -16.52
N ILE A 43 45.28 23.36 -15.51
CA ILE A 43 45.45 21.91 -15.61
C ILE A 43 44.09 21.21 -15.75
N ARG A 44 43.07 21.62 -15.00
CA ARG A 44 41.73 21.02 -15.07
C ARG A 44 41.04 21.33 -16.40
N VAL A 45 41.14 22.55 -16.91
CA VAL A 45 40.61 22.94 -18.24
C VAL A 45 41.31 22.18 -19.36
N GLU A 46 42.63 21.98 -19.28
CA GLU A 46 43.34 21.15 -20.26
C GLU A 46 42.96 19.67 -20.15
N GLY A 47 42.75 19.14 -18.95
CA GLY A 47 42.18 17.80 -18.77
C GLY A 47 40.80 17.66 -19.45
N LEU A 48 39.94 18.66 -19.28
CA LEU A 48 38.62 18.69 -19.94
C LEU A 48 38.75 18.73 -21.47
N ARG A 49 39.73 19.48 -22.01
CA ARG A 49 40.05 19.46 -23.45
C ARG A 49 40.48 18.07 -23.92
N VAL A 50 41.33 17.39 -23.16
CA VAL A 50 41.81 16.04 -23.50
C VAL A 50 40.63 15.06 -23.52
N LEU A 51 39.77 15.06 -22.49
CA LEU A 51 38.58 14.20 -22.48
C LEU A 51 37.67 14.47 -23.68
N ALA A 52 37.44 15.75 -24.01
CA ALA A 52 36.61 16.16 -25.14
C ALA A 52 37.21 15.81 -26.51
N GLN A 53 38.53 16.00 -26.68
CA GLN A 53 39.25 15.63 -27.91
C GLN A 53 39.07 14.15 -28.27
N HIS A 54 38.97 13.29 -27.25
CA HIS A 54 38.75 11.85 -27.41
C HIS A 54 37.29 11.44 -27.17
N HIS A 55 36.35 12.40 -27.04
CA HIS A 55 34.93 12.19 -26.80
C HIS A 55 34.63 11.19 -25.66
N VAL A 56 35.34 11.34 -24.54
CA VAL A 56 35.13 10.52 -23.35
C VAL A 56 33.80 10.89 -22.70
N GLU A 57 32.88 9.93 -22.56
CA GLU A 57 31.51 10.17 -22.08
C GLU A 57 31.45 10.92 -20.73
N ASP A 58 32.25 10.48 -19.75
CA ASP A 58 32.34 11.11 -18.42
C ASP A 58 32.84 12.56 -18.47
N GLY A 59 33.49 12.98 -19.57
CA GLY A 59 33.95 14.35 -19.77
C GLY A 59 32.81 15.37 -19.85
N MET A 60 31.61 14.99 -20.32
CA MET A 60 30.44 15.88 -20.32
C MET A 60 30.00 16.23 -18.89
N SER A 61 29.88 15.23 -18.01
CA SER A 61 29.56 15.45 -16.60
C SER A 61 30.65 16.24 -15.87
N ALA A 62 31.92 15.98 -16.19
CA ALA A 62 33.04 16.74 -15.64
C ALA A 62 33.01 18.23 -16.08
N LEU A 63 32.64 18.52 -17.33
CA LEU A 63 32.47 19.89 -17.83
C LEU A 63 31.34 20.62 -17.10
N VAL A 64 30.20 19.97 -16.87
CA VAL A 64 29.06 20.52 -16.11
C VAL A 64 29.49 20.84 -14.68
N LYS A 65 30.06 19.87 -13.97
CA LYS A 65 30.53 20.02 -12.59
C LYS A 65 31.56 21.14 -12.47
N TYR A 66 32.59 21.13 -13.33
CA TYR A 66 33.63 22.16 -13.30
C TYR A 66 33.07 23.56 -13.64
N THR A 67 32.11 23.66 -14.56
CA THR A 67 31.46 24.94 -14.85
C THR A 67 30.79 25.50 -13.60
N ARG A 68 30.09 24.65 -12.83
CA ARG A 68 29.37 25.03 -11.61
C ARG A 68 30.29 25.38 -10.43
N ASP A 69 31.35 24.60 -10.26
CA ASP A 69 32.19 24.58 -9.05
C ASP A 69 33.55 25.28 -9.22
N GLN A 70 33.85 25.81 -10.41
CA GLN A 70 35.08 26.58 -10.64
C GLN A 70 35.21 27.71 -9.62
N ASN A 71 36.45 28.06 -9.27
CA ASN A 71 36.67 29.23 -8.44
C ASN A 71 36.22 30.51 -9.20
N PRO A 72 35.78 31.55 -8.47
CA PRO A 72 35.20 32.73 -9.08
C PRO A 72 36.22 33.60 -9.84
N TRP A 73 37.52 33.52 -9.53
CA TRP A 73 38.54 34.39 -10.10
C TRP A 73 38.68 34.19 -11.62
N SER A 74 38.36 35.23 -12.39
CA SER A 74 38.36 35.19 -13.87
C SER A 74 37.38 34.16 -14.48
N SER A 75 36.40 33.67 -13.71
CA SER A 75 35.42 32.67 -14.18
C SER A 75 34.57 33.19 -15.35
N GLU A 76 34.39 34.50 -15.49
CA GLU A 76 33.69 35.14 -16.62
C GLU A 76 34.42 35.03 -17.96
N ASN A 77 35.71 34.71 -17.93
CA ASN A 77 36.52 34.44 -19.13
C ASN A 77 36.67 32.93 -19.34
N ARG A 78 36.67 32.14 -18.25
CA ARG A 78 36.80 30.68 -18.29
C ARG A 78 35.51 29.96 -18.69
N THR A 79 34.34 30.40 -18.22
CA THR A 79 33.06 29.78 -18.60
C THR A 79 32.88 29.70 -20.13
N PRO A 80 33.10 30.77 -20.92
CA PRO A 80 33.06 30.68 -22.39
C PRO A 80 34.06 29.69 -22.99
N GLU A 81 35.21 29.48 -22.34
CA GLU A 81 36.21 28.50 -22.78
C GLU A 81 35.72 27.06 -22.55
N ILE A 82 35.19 26.77 -21.36
CA ILE A 82 34.61 25.47 -21.02
C ILE A 82 33.44 25.13 -21.96
N MET A 83 32.59 26.12 -22.25
CA MET A 83 31.47 25.96 -23.16
C MET A 83 31.90 25.58 -24.58
N LYS A 84 33.01 26.16 -25.09
CA LYS A 84 33.57 25.77 -26.39
C LYS A 84 34.05 24.32 -26.41
N ILE A 85 34.59 23.82 -25.29
CA ILE A 85 34.98 22.42 -25.15
C ILE A 85 33.73 21.53 -25.18
N LEU A 86 32.68 21.91 -24.45
CA LEU A 86 31.44 21.14 -24.36
C LEU A 86 30.72 20.99 -25.70
N ILE A 87 30.72 22.01 -26.55
CA ILE A 87 30.13 21.96 -27.90
C ILE A 87 30.73 20.84 -28.77
N THR A 88 31.97 20.42 -28.53
CA THR A 88 32.62 19.36 -29.32
C THR A 88 31.98 17.97 -29.14
N TYR A 89 31.19 17.75 -28.07
CA TYR A 89 30.41 16.52 -27.91
C TYR A 89 29.18 16.45 -28.83
N GLY A 90 28.89 17.51 -29.57
CA GLY A 90 27.79 17.57 -30.52
C GLY A 90 26.43 17.32 -29.86
N SER A 91 25.62 16.48 -30.49
CA SER A 91 24.26 16.12 -30.09
C SER A 91 24.19 15.33 -28.78
N HIS A 92 25.29 14.70 -28.34
CA HIS A 92 25.36 14.06 -27.01
C HIS A 92 25.20 15.06 -25.86
N GLY A 93 25.59 16.32 -26.08
CA GLY A 93 25.38 17.41 -25.13
C GLY A 93 23.91 17.65 -24.79
N LYS A 94 22.95 17.16 -25.60
CA LYS A 94 21.51 17.30 -25.32
C LYS A 94 21.12 16.65 -24.00
N ALA A 95 21.83 15.59 -23.60
CA ALA A 95 21.59 14.88 -22.35
C ALA A 95 21.83 15.74 -21.10
N ILE A 96 22.68 16.77 -21.21
CA ILE A 96 23.06 17.65 -20.09
C ILE A 96 22.47 19.06 -20.17
N ILE A 97 21.54 19.31 -21.11
CA ILE A 97 20.84 20.60 -21.21
C ILE A 97 20.16 20.99 -19.88
N PRO A 98 19.44 20.10 -19.17
CA PRO A 98 18.82 20.47 -17.91
C PRO A 98 19.83 20.97 -16.85
N ASP A 99 21.03 20.38 -16.81
CA ASP A 99 22.11 20.84 -15.93
C ASP A 99 22.64 22.21 -16.34
N LEU A 100 22.83 22.44 -17.65
CA LEU A 100 23.28 23.72 -18.19
C LEU A 100 22.26 24.84 -17.92
N GLU A 101 20.96 24.55 -18.03
CA GLU A 101 19.89 25.50 -17.70
C GLU A 101 19.93 25.90 -16.22
N ARG A 102 20.12 24.93 -15.33
CA ARG A 102 20.32 25.20 -13.89
C ARG A 102 21.54 26.09 -13.65
N ILE A 103 22.67 25.79 -14.30
CA ILE A 103 23.89 26.60 -14.18
C ILE A 103 23.68 28.03 -14.70
N ALA A 104 23.01 28.20 -15.84
CA ALA A 104 22.71 29.51 -16.39
C ALA A 104 21.84 30.34 -15.44
N ASN A 105 20.81 29.72 -14.85
CA ASN A 105 19.95 30.38 -13.87
C ASN A 105 20.71 30.74 -12.60
N TYR A 106 21.60 29.86 -12.12
CA TYR A 106 22.45 30.14 -10.98
C TYR A 106 23.35 31.37 -11.22
N PHE A 107 24.08 31.42 -12.35
CA PHE A 107 24.95 32.56 -12.67
C PHE A 107 24.19 33.88 -12.83
N GLU A 108 22.92 33.84 -13.23
CA GLU A 108 22.10 35.03 -13.35
C GLU A 108 21.54 35.52 -12.00
N LYS A 109 21.16 34.60 -11.09
CA LYS A 109 20.28 34.93 -9.96
C LYS A 109 20.86 34.63 -8.58
N GLU A 110 21.79 33.69 -8.48
CA GLU A 110 22.11 33.02 -7.21
C GLU A 110 23.61 33.04 -6.85
N GLU A 111 24.49 33.45 -7.77
CA GLU A 111 25.92 33.56 -7.51
C GLU A 111 26.23 34.72 -6.54
N LYS A 112 26.55 34.37 -5.29
CA LYS A 112 26.88 35.32 -4.22
C LYS A 112 28.30 35.86 -4.40
N ASP A 113 28.52 37.10 -3.99
CA ASP A 113 29.84 37.75 -3.96
C ASP A 113 30.57 37.83 -5.32
N PHE A 114 29.81 37.81 -6.43
CA PHE A 114 30.32 37.97 -7.79
C PHE A 114 29.64 39.15 -8.52
N PRO A 115 30.36 39.93 -9.37
CA PRO A 115 29.76 41.07 -10.07
C PRO A 115 28.60 40.65 -10.99
N LYS A 116 27.40 41.21 -10.77
CA LYS A 116 26.16 40.82 -11.47
C LYS A 116 26.24 40.89 -13.00
N ASN A 117 26.93 41.90 -13.54
CA ASN A 117 27.13 42.03 -14.99
C ASN A 117 28.03 40.91 -15.56
N LEU A 118 28.98 40.41 -14.78
CA LEU A 118 29.86 39.31 -15.17
C LEU A 118 29.13 37.95 -15.01
N GLY A 119 28.30 37.80 -13.97
CA GLY A 119 27.40 36.64 -13.81
C GLY A 119 26.43 36.50 -14.98
N LEU A 120 25.81 37.59 -15.41
CA LEU A 120 24.98 37.63 -16.63
C LEU A 120 25.75 37.23 -17.89
N ARG A 121 27.02 37.67 -18.02
CA ARG A 121 27.89 37.25 -19.13
C ARG A 121 28.11 35.73 -19.15
N LYS A 122 28.33 35.12 -17.99
CA LYS A 122 28.46 33.65 -17.84
C LYS A 122 27.16 32.96 -18.20
N ALA A 123 26.03 33.42 -17.66
CA ALA A 123 24.71 32.86 -17.95
C ALA A 123 24.39 32.88 -19.45
N ASN A 124 24.64 34.00 -20.12
CA ASN A 124 24.44 34.12 -21.56
C ASN A 124 25.35 33.17 -22.35
N SER A 125 26.62 33.02 -21.96
CA SER A 125 27.52 32.05 -22.59
C SER A 125 26.98 30.61 -22.49
N VAL A 126 26.39 30.23 -21.35
CA VAL A 126 25.80 28.89 -21.17
C VAL A 126 24.54 28.74 -22.02
N ARG A 127 23.67 29.76 -22.07
CA ARG A 127 22.45 29.74 -22.90
C ARG A 127 22.73 29.68 -24.40
N ASP A 128 23.75 30.38 -24.87
CA ASP A 128 24.16 30.31 -26.26
C ASP A 128 24.73 28.93 -26.60
N THR A 129 25.39 28.28 -25.64
CA THR A 129 25.87 26.89 -25.76
C THR A 129 24.72 25.90 -25.84
N ILE A 130 23.69 26.06 -25.00
CA ILE A 130 22.47 25.24 -25.07
C ILE A 130 21.86 25.31 -26.46
N LYS A 131 21.66 26.52 -27.02
CA LYS A 131 21.14 26.68 -28.39
C LYS A 131 22.01 25.99 -29.44
N ALA A 132 23.34 26.06 -29.29
CA ALA A 132 24.27 25.40 -30.20
C ALA A 132 24.18 23.86 -30.12
N ILE A 133 24.00 23.30 -28.92
CA ILE A 133 23.81 21.86 -28.69
C ILE A 133 22.46 21.40 -29.23
N GLU A 134 21.38 22.14 -28.97
CA GLU A 134 20.04 21.83 -29.46
C GLU A 134 19.99 21.73 -30.98
N SER A 135 20.68 22.67 -31.65
CA SER A 135 20.80 22.71 -33.11
C SER A 135 21.85 21.73 -33.67
N SER A 136 22.68 21.11 -32.83
CA SER A 136 23.70 20.17 -33.29
C SER A 136 23.08 18.84 -33.75
N THR A 137 23.52 18.39 -34.92
CA THR A 137 23.25 17.08 -35.51
C THR A 137 24.49 16.20 -35.58
N ASP A 138 25.64 16.70 -35.12
CA ASP A 138 26.89 15.93 -35.07
C ASP A 138 26.84 14.95 -33.90
N THR A 139 27.26 13.72 -34.08
CA THR A 139 27.12 12.66 -33.07
C THR A 139 28.39 11.82 -33.03
N PRO A 140 29.52 12.40 -32.56
CA PRO A 140 30.79 11.70 -32.54
C PRO A 140 30.70 10.43 -31.68
N PRO A 141 31.42 9.34 -32.03
CA PRO A 141 31.47 8.14 -31.19
C PRO A 141 32.01 8.47 -29.80
N LEU A 142 31.29 8.05 -28.75
CA LEU A 142 31.73 8.23 -27.37
C LEU A 142 32.62 7.08 -26.91
N ILE A 143 33.63 7.42 -26.10
CA ILE A 143 34.52 6.48 -25.44
C ILE A 143 34.15 6.39 -23.98
N LYS A 144 34.01 5.17 -23.46
CA LYS A 144 33.78 4.94 -22.03
C LYS A 144 35.12 4.72 -21.33
N LEU A 145 35.32 5.38 -20.19
CA LEU A 145 36.50 5.13 -19.38
C LEU A 145 36.51 3.65 -18.95
N LYS A 146 37.57 2.93 -19.31
CA LYS A 146 37.87 1.63 -18.69
C LYS A 146 38.18 1.91 -17.22
N LEU A 147 37.30 1.42 -16.34
CA LEU A 147 37.46 1.50 -14.89
C LEU A 147 38.88 1.02 -14.52
N LYS A 148 39.52 1.63 -13.50
CA LYS A 148 40.68 1.02 -12.84
C LYS A 148 40.32 -0.45 -12.58
N SER A 149 41.10 -1.38 -13.13
CA SER A 149 40.86 -2.82 -13.16
C SER A 149 41.04 -3.47 -11.78
N GLY A 150 40.36 -2.96 -10.75
CA GLY A 150 40.45 -3.41 -9.37
C GLY A 150 39.12 -3.47 -8.63
N MET A 151 37.98 -3.26 -9.30
CA MET A 151 36.66 -3.57 -8.76
C MET A 151 36.11 -4.73 -9.56
N ASP A 152 36.39 -5.95 -9.12
CA ASP A 152 35.77 -7.15 -9.69
C ASP A 152 34.25 -6.95 -9.66
N SER A 153 33.59 -7.17 -10.80
CA SER A 153 32.13 -7.13 -10.87
C SER A 153 31.56 -8.08 -9.80
N VAL A 154 30.77 -7.57 -8.86
CA VAL A 154 30.20 -8.40 -7.79
C VAL A 154 29.21 -9.37 -8.44
N GLU A 155 29.52 -10.67 -8.42
CA GLU A 155 28.61 -11.69 -8.90
C GLU A 155 27.36 -11.77 -8.04
N ARG A 156 26.18 -11.83 -8.67
CA ARG A 156 24.88 -11.83 -7.99
C ARG A 156 23.96 -12.94 -8.47
N GLU A 157 23.21 -13.52 -7.55
CA GLU A 157 22.02 -14.32 -7.85
C GLU A 157 20.80 -13.40 -7.86
N THR A 158 19.86 -13.57 -8.81
CA THR A 158 18.61 -12.79 -8.83
C THR A 158 17.43 -13.67 -8.45
N ARG A 159 16.61 -13.20 -7.52
CA ARG A 159 15.36 -13.84 -7.10
C ARG A 159 14.18 -12.90 -7.28
N ASP A 160 13.01 -13.46 -7.57
CA ASP A 160 11.75 -12.74 -7.42
C ASP A 160 11.27 -12.88 -5.97
N ILE A 161 11.06 -11.75 -5.30
CA ILE A 161 10.47 -11.72 -3.95
C ILE A 161 9.30 -10.75 -3.98
N SER A 162 8.09 -11.28 -3.84
CA SER A 162 6.85 -10.51 -3.84
C SER A 162 6.62 -9.66 -5.10
N GLY A 163 7.27 -10.02 -6.22
CA GLY A 163 7.25 -9.30 -7.49
C GLY A 163 8.34 -8.23 -7.66
N TRP A 164 9.32 -8.16 -6.75
CA TRP A 164 10.55 -7.37 -6.91
C TRP A 164 11.69 -8.26 -7.40
N LYS A 165 12.56 -7.70 -8.25
CA LYS A 165 13.85 -8.29 -8.59
C LYS A 165 14.85 -7.97 -7.47
N VAL A 166 15.28 -9.01 -6.76
CA VAL A 166 16.25 -8.92 -5.67
C VAL A 166 17.56 -9.57 -6.10
N HIS A 167 18.63 -8.78 -6.16
CA HIS A 167 19.97 -9.18 -6.58
C HIS A 167 20.85 -9.38 -5.34
N ILE A 168 21.28 -10.61 -5.11
CA ILE A 168 21.99 -11.01 -3.89
C ILE A 168 23.44 -11.31 -4.24
N ALA A 169 24.39 -10.63 -3.59
CA ALA A 169 25.82 -10.95 -3.75
C ALA A 169 26.07 -12.42 -3.44
N LYS A 170 26.69 -13.17 -4.38
CA LYS A 170 26.96 -14.61 -4.19
C LYS A 170 27.77 -14.89 -2.93
N LYS A 171 28.70 -13.99 -2.59
CA LYS A 171 29.48 -14.07 -1.36
C LYS A 171 28.62 -14.18 -0.10
N LEU A 172 27.48 -13.46 -0.01
CA LEU A 172 26.55 -13.60 1.12
C LEU A 172 25.95 -15.00 1.21
N LEU A 173 25.62 -15.61 0.06
CA LEU A 173 25.08 -16.96 -0.01
C LEU A 173 26.13 -18.03 0.37
N GLU A 174 27.40 -17.74 0.12
CA GLU A 174 28.51 -18.66 0.41
C GLU A 174 29.02 -18.53 1.85
N THR A 175 29.17 -17.30 2.35
CA THR A 175 29.81 -17.03 3.65
C THR A 175 28.82 -16.75 4.78
N GLU A 176 27.60 -16.32 4.47
CA GLU A 176 26.59 -15.86 5.44
C GLU A 176 25.19 -16.44 5.13
N ALA A 177 25.15 -17.69 4.67
CA ALA A 177 23.93 -18.30 4.11
C ALA A 177 22.70 -18.24 5.04
N ALA A 178 22.90 -18.52 6.33
CA ALA A 178 21.81 -18.56 7.31
C ALA A 178 21.26 -17.17 7.64
N ASP A 179 22.13 -16.17 7.83
CA ASP A 179 21.75 -14.77 8.03
C ASP A 179 21.08 -14.20 6.79
N THR A 180 21.63 -14.51 5.61
CA THR A 180 21.06 -14.11 4.32
C THR A 180 19.65 -14.69 4.16
N ALA A 181 19.42 -15.96 4.49
CA ALA A 181 18.09 -16.56 4.43
C ALA A 181 17.08 -15.86 5.36
N ARG A 182 17.51 -15.50 6.59
CA ARG A 182 16.66 -14.73 7.52
C ARG A 182 16.37 -13.32 7.01
N ALA A 183 17.37 -12.61 6.50
CA ALA A 183 17.22 -11.28 5.94
C ALA A 183 16.25 -11.28 4.74
N LEU A 184 16.36 -12.25 3.83
CA LEU A 184 15.44 -12.40 2.70
C LEU A 184 14.00 -12.71 3.15
N ALA A 185 13.83 -13.53 4.18
CA ALA A 185 12.51 -13.78 4.77
C ALA A 185 11.94 -12.52 5.43
N GLY A 186 12.78 -11.72 6.09
CA GLY A 186 12.44 -10.42 6.65
C GLY A 186 12.01 -9.41 5.57
N LEU A 187 12.80 -9.27 4.51
CA LEU A 187 12.48 -8.44 3.35
C LEU A 187 11.15 -8.86 2.74
N LYS A 188 10.90 -10.17 2.55
CA LYS A 188 9.62 -10.65 2.03
C LYS A 188 8.43 -10.17 2.87
N LYS A 189 8.53 -10.22 4.20
CA LYS A 189 7.48 -9.70 5.11
C LYS A 189 7.24 -8.22 4.90
N MET A 190 8.31 -7.42 4.79
CA MET A 190 8.22 -5.98 4.52
C MET A 190 7.58 -5.68 3.16
N LEU A 191 7.98 -6.39 2.10
CA LEU A 191 7.43 -6.21 0.75
C LEU A 191 5.97 -6.66 0.64
N ASP A 192 5.60 -7.79 1.28
CA ASP A 192 4.22 -8.25 1.34
C ASP A 192 3.33 -7.23 2.06
N GLU A 193 3.84 -6.63 3.13
CA GLU A 193 3.16 -5.55 3.84
C GLU A 193 2.95 -4.33 2.94
N ILE A 194 3.98 -3.90 2.20
CA ILE A 194 3.87 -2.80 1.23
C ILE A 194 2.79 -3.10 0.18
N VAL A 195 2.78 -4.31 -0.39
CA VAL A 195 1.75 -4.74 -1.36
C VAL A 195 0.34 -4.67 -0.74
N ARG A 196 0.22 -4.94 0.56
CA ARG A 196 -1.06 -4.93 1.28
C ARG A 196 -1.57 -3.51 1.54
N VAL A 197 -0.69 -2.57 1.90
CA VAL A 197 -1.09 -1.26 2.43
C VAL A 197 -0.96 -0.09 1.44
N VAL A 198 -0.06 -0.19 0.45
CA VAL A 198 0.18 0.88 -0.52
C VAL A 198 -0.74 0.70 -1.75
N PRO A 199 -1.30 1.77 -2.35
CA PRO A 199 -2.16 1.66 -3.53
C PRO A 199 -1.50 0.89 -4.68
N ALA A 200 -2.26 -0.01 -5.31
CA ALA A 200 -1.76 -0.91 -6.35
C ALA A 200 -1.02 -0.21 -7.51
N PRO A 201 -1.45 0.97 -8.01
CA PRO A 201 -0.69 1.72 -9.02
C PRO A 201 0.69 2.14 -8.54
N ALA A 202 0.80 2.60 -7.28
CA ALA A 202 2.09 2.96 -6.69
C ALA A 202 2.96 1.71 -6.46
N VAL A 203 2.38 0.60 -6.00
CA VAL A 203 3.11 -0.69 -5.86
C VAL A 203 3.67 -1.15 -7.21
N ALA A 204 2.93 -1.00 -8.31
CA ALA A 204 3.41 -1.33 -9.65
C ALA A 204 4.64 -0.50 -10.06
N GLU A 205 4.71 0.76 -9.61
CA GLU A 205 5.90 1.58 -9.75
C GLU A 205 7.02 1.11 -8.81
N LEU A 206 6.76 0.85 -7.53
CA LEU A 206 7.78 0.39 -6.59
C LEU A 206 8.46 -0.91 -7.04
N LYS A 207 7.72 -1.84 -7.66
CA LYS A 207 8.26 -3.10 -8.22
C LYS A 207 9.27 -2.93 -9.35
N LYS A 208 9.34 -1.74 -9.96
CA LYS A 208 10.35 -1.43 -10.98
C LYS A 208 11.71 -1.09 -10.37
N VAL A 209 11.79 -0.86 -9.06
CA VAL A 209 13.02 -0.54 -8.34
C VAL A 209 13.77 -1.84 -8.05
N PRO A 210 15.01 -2.02 -8.57
CA PRO A 210 15.82 -3.19 -8.23
C PRO A 210 16.30 -3.10 -6.78
N LEU A 211 16.27 -4.24 -6.09
CA LEU A 211 16.76 -4.36 -4.71
C LEU A 211 18.08 -5.14 -4.71
N TYR A 212 19.03 -4.73 -3.88
CA TYR A 212 20.36 -5.33 -3.81
C TYR A 212 20.68 -5.76 -2.37
N PHE A 213 21.23 -6.95 -2.21
CA PHE A 213 21.90 -7.38 -0.99
C PHE A 213 23.40 -7.42 -1.23
N SER A 214 24.14 -6.61 -0.47
CA SER A 214 25.60 -6.48 -0.56
C SER A 214 26.26 -6.90 0.76
N THR A 215 27.51 -7.36 0.70
CA THR A 215 28.31 -7.54 1.92
C THR A 215 28.51 -6.22 2.63
N ALA A 216 28.63 -6.25 3.96
CA ALA A 216 28.90 -5.05 4.74
C ALA A 216 30.21 -4.37 4.30
N TYR A 217 30.16 -3.05 4.08
CA TYR A 217 31.33 -2.25 3.72
C TYR A 217 32.25 -1.97 4.92
N GLN A 218 31.69 -2.00 6.13
CA GLN A 218 32.42 -1.94 7.39
C GLN A 218 32.05 -3.16 8.23
N PRO A 219 33.02 -3.89 8.81
CA PRO A 219 32.74 -5.04 9.66
C PRO A 219 31.72 -4.70 10.75
N GLY A 220 30.63 -5.46 10.82
CA GLY A 220 29.59 -5.28 11.83
C GLY A 220 28.62 -4.13 11.61
N ARG A 221 28.63 -3.44 10.46
CA ARG A 221 27.60 -2.45 10.11
C ARG A 221 26.67 -2.97 9.01
N SER A 222 25.36 -2.87 9.25
CA SER A 222 24.35 -3.03 8.22
C SER A 222 23.66 -1.69 7.93
N GLY A 223 23.07 -1.54 6.75
CA GLY A 223 22.30 -0.34 6.38
C GLY A 223 21.44 -0.56 5.15
N ALA A 224 20.40 0.26 5.01
CA ALA A 224 19.55 0.33 3.83
C ALA A 224 19.65 1.72 3.20
N GLU A 225 19.85 1.82 1.89
CA GLU A 225 20.04 3.11 1.22
C GLU A 225 19.52 3.07 -0.24
N PHE A 226 18.80 4.10 -0.64
CA PHE A 226 18.48 4.38 -2.04
C PHE A 226 19.60 5.17 -2.74
N HIS A 227 19.97 4.76 -3.96
CA HIS A 227 21.08 5.35 -4.71
C HIS A 227 20.60 6.21 -5.89
N PRO A 228 20.43 7.54 -5.77
CA PRO A 228 19.85 8.36 -6.83
C PRO A 228 20.79 8.60 -8.03
N GLY A 229 22.11 8.56 -7.80
CA GLY A 229 23.13 8.89 -8.80
C GLY A 229 24.29 7.90 -8.78
N VAL A 230 25.00 7.79 -9.91
CA VAL A 230 26.09 6.82 -10.11
C VAL A 230 27.41 7.35 -9.55
N GLU A 231 27.56 8.66 -9.44
CA GLU A 231 28.77 9.36 -9.04
C GLU A 231 29.12 9.04 -7.58
N TRP A 232 28.16 9.14 -6.67
CA TRP A 232 28.37 8.84 -5.26
C TRP A 232 28.76 7.37 -5.04
N LEU A 233 28.12 6.45 -5.78
CA LEU A 233 28.47 5.02 -5.74
C LEU A 233 29.95 4.82 -6.10
N ARG A 234 30.41 5.44 -7.20
CA ARG A 234 31.81 5.37 -7.65
C ARG A 234 32.77 5.98 -6.62
N GLU A 235 32.45 7.16 -6.10
CA GLU A 235 33.28 7.87 -5.11
C GLU A 235 33.43 7.09 -3.79
N ASN A 236 32.45 6.25 -3.43
CA ASN A 236 32.45 5.46 -2.21
C ASN A 236 32.80 3.98 -2.43
N GLY A 237 33.34 3.61 -3.60
CA GLY A 237 33.74 2.24 -3.90
C GLY A 237 32.58 1.24 -3.92
N ARG A 238 31.36 1.71 -4.19
CA ARG A 238 30.17 0.88 -4.35
C ARG A 238 29.94 0.54 -5.81
N ASP A 239 29.19 -0.53 -6.04
CA ASP A 239 28.92 -1.01 -7.39
C ASP A 239 27.97 -0.07 -8.16
N PRO A 240 28.42 0.55 -9.27
CA PRO A 240 27.60 1.47 -10.07
C PRO A 240 26.30 0.86 -10.62
N VAL A 241 26.19 -0.47 -10.71
CA VAL A 241 24.98 -1.15 -11.19
C VAL A 241 23.76 -0.87 -10.30
N MET A 242 23.99 -0.49 -9.05
CA MET A 242 22.93 -0.25 -8.06
C MET A 242 22.27 1.12 -8.19
N VAL A 243 22.69 1.96 -9.16
CA VAL A 243 22.07 3.26 -9.42
C VAL A 243 20.56 3.12 -9.66
N ARG A 244 19.79 4.00 -9.02
CA ARG A 244 18.32 3.99 -8.92
C ARG A 244 17.72 2.72 -8.30
N GLY A 245 18.53 1.95 -7.57
CA GLY A 245 18.10 0.82 -6.76
C GLY A 245 18.17 1.14 -5.27
N VAL A 246 17.65 0.19 -4.49
CA VAL A 246 17.79 0.17 -3.02
C VAL A 246 18.79 -0.92 -2.65
N GLU A 247 19.76 -0.58 -1.82
CA GLU A 247 20.75 -1.51 -1.31
C GLU A 247 20.52 -1.80 0.17
N PHE A 248 20.55 -3.08 0.53
CA PHE A 248 20.69 -3.60 1.88
C PHE A 248 22.13 -4.11 2.04
N SER A 249 22.97 -3.34 2.71
CA SER A 249 24.36 -3.70 2.99
C SER A 249 24.44 -4.44 4.34
N GLY A 250 25.08 -5.59 4.37
CA GLY A 250 25.12 -6.47 5.56
C GLY A 250 23.79 -7.18 5.84
N VAL A 251 23.85 -8.35 6.48
CA VAL A 251 22.66 -9.18 6.78
C VAL A 251 22.49 -9.50 8.26
N HIS A 252 23.51 -9.26 9.08
CA HIS A 252 23.56 -9.72 10.48
C HIS A 252 22.62 -8.94 11.42
N ASP A 253 22.41 -7.64 11.20
CA ASP A 253 21.55 -6.81 12.05
C ASP A 253 20.12 -6.65 11.51
N PHE A 254 19.79 -7.31 10.39
CA PHE A 254 18.54 -7.07 9.65
C PHE A 254 17.29 -7.24 10.53
N GLU A 255 17.23 -8.29 11.35
CA GLU A 255 16.09 -8.52 12.25
C GLU A 255 16.05 -7.53 13.43
N ALA A 256 17.21 -7.07 13.90
CA ALA A 256 17.28 -6.05 14.95
C ALA A 256 16.75 -4.71 14.40
N GLU A 257 17.11 -4.41 13.16
CA GLU A 257 16.62 -3.22 12.48
C GLU A 257 15.12 -3.30 12.22
N MET A 258 14.59 -4.45 11.80
CA MET A 258 13.14 -4.65 11.67
C MET A 258 12.37 -4.45 12.98
N ARG A 259 12.99 -4.69 14.15
CA ARG A 259 12.34 -4.40 15.43
C ARG A 259 12.30 -2.90 15.72
N ARG A 260 13.33 -2.17 15.30
CA ARG A 260 13.43 -0.72 15.47
C ARG A 260 12.57 0.02 14.45
N MET A 261 12.78 -0.26 13.16
CA MET A 261 12.06 0.26 11.99
C MET A 261 11.33 -0.91 11.31
N PRO A 262 10.04 -1.14 11.61
CA PRO A 262 9.28 -2.28 11.12
C PRO A 262 9.28 -2.47 9.59
N ASN A 263 9.42 -1.39 8.83
CA ASN A 263 9.48 -1.45 7.38
C ASN A 263 10.44 -0.44 6.76
N PHE A 264 11.73 -0.48 7.14
CA PHE A 264 12.76 0.36 6.52
C PHE A 264 12.91 0.12 5.00
N ALA A 265 12.42 -1.00 4.45
CA ALA A 265 12.34 -1.17 3.00
C ALA A 265 11.36 -0.17 2.36
N LEU A 266 10.24 0.15 3.02
CA LEU A 266 9.30 1.18 2.55
C LEU A 266 9.94 2.58 2.61
N HIS A 267 10.78 2.86 3.62
CA HIS A 267 11.53 4.11 3.71
C HIS A 267 12.37 4.36 2.44
N GLU A 268 13.23 3.40 2.09
CA GLU A 268 14.10 3.53 0.91
C GLU A 268 13.30 3.52 -0.40
N LEU A 269 12.22 2.73 -0.45
CA LEU A 269 11.30 2.73 -1.59
C LEU A 269 10.52 4.05 -1.71
N ALA A 270 10.30 4.79 -0.62
CA ALA A 270 9.71 6.12 -0.64
C ALA A 270 10.69 7.12 -1.27
N HIS A 271 11.99 7.05 -0.97
CA HIS A 271 13.01 7.83 -1.69
C HIS A 271 13.00 7.51 -3.19
N ALA A 272 12.92 6.23 -3.55
CA ALA A 272 12.82 5.81 -4.95
C ALA A 272 11.56 6.33 -5.65
N PHE A 273 10.40 6.30 -4.97
CA PHE A 273 9.14 6.83 -5.49
C PHE A 273 9.19 8.35 -5.66
N HIS A 274 9.70 9.05 -4.64
CA HIS A 274 9.90 10.50 -4.68
C HIS A 274 10.79 10.90 -5.85
N HIS A 275 11.91 10.20 -6.07
CA HIS A 275 12.82 10.50 -7.18
C HIS A 275 12.26 10.15 -8.55
N ARG A 276 11.60 8.99 -8.71
CA ARG A 276 11.29 8.41 -10.03
C ARG A 276 9.87 8.68 -10.51
N VAL A 277 8.92 8.90 -9.61
CA VAL A 277 7.49 8.90 -9.93
C VAL A 277 6.87 10.28 -9.73
N LEU A 278 7.25 10.98 -8.67
CA LEU A 278 6.68 12.29 -8.39
C LEU A 278 7.15 13.37 -9.37
N PRO A 279 6.30 14.36 -9.69
CA PRO A 279 6.71 15.51 -10.48
C PRO A 279 7.94 16.19 -9.88
N ASP A 280 8.91 16.50 -10.74
CA ASP A 280 10.21 17.11 -10.40
C ASP A 280 11.09 16.29 -9.44
N GLY A 281 10.77 15.02 -9.19
CA GLY A 281 11.59 14.15 -8.36
C GLY A 281 11.79 14.73 -6.95
N PHE A 282 13.04 14.71 -6.47
CA PHE A 282 13.41 15.35 -5.19
C PHE A 282 13.24 16.88 -5.16
N ASP A 283 12.98 17.50 -6.31
CA ASP A 283 12.68 18.92 -6.39
C ASP A 283 11.19 19.25 -6.22
N ASN A 284 10.34 18.26 -5.92
CA ASN A 284 8.90 18.43 -5.74
C ASN A 284 8.55 19.58 -4.79
N ALA A 285 7.89 20.61 -5.33
CA ALA A 285 7.61 21.85 -4.61
C ALA A 285 6.62 21.66 -3.45
N GLU A 286 5.65 20.73 -3.57
CA GLU A 286 4.66 20.49 -2.52
C GLU A 286 5.30 19.86 -1.28
N ILE A 287 6.19 18.88 -1.47
CA ILE A 287 6.94 18.24 -0.39
C ILE A 287 7.89 19.24 0.28
N LYS A 288 8.65 20.03 -0.51
CA LYS A 288 9.52 21.07 0.04
C LYS A 288 8.75 22.09 0.87
N ALA A 289 7.60 22.54 0.38
CA ALA A 289 6.76 23.49 1.10
C ALA A 289 6.21 22.90 2.40
N ALA A 290 5.76 21.64 2.40
CA ALA A 290 5.31 20.95 3.61
C ALA A 290 6.44 20.80 4.63
N TYR A 291 7.63 20.37 4.18
CA TYR A 291 8.83 20.26 5.01
C TYR A 291 9.19 21.59 5.69
N GLU A 292 9.25 22.70 4.94
CA GLU A 292 9.60 24.00 5.52
C GLU A 292 8.57 24.49 6.54
N ARG A 293 7.28 24.17 6.36
CA ARG A 293 6.23 24.45 7.36
C ARG A 293 6.42 23.60 8.62
N ALA A 294 6.62 22.29 8.46
CA ALA A 294 6.89 21.38 9.57
C ALA A 294 8.13 21.83 10.36
N LYS A 295 9.23 22.18 9.66
CA LYS A 295 10.45 22.73 10.25
C LYS A 295 10.20 24.01 11.04
N SER A 296 9.50 24.96 10.44
CA SER A 296 9.23 26.26 11.04
C SER A 296 8.32 26.16 12.27
N SER A 297 7.42 25.17 12.31
CA SER A 297 6.56 24.95 13.47
C SER A 297 7.28 24.37 14.69
N GLY A 298 8.46 23.77 14.49
CA GLY A 298 9.21 23.09 15.56
C GLY A 298 8.56 21.81 16.10
N SER A 299 7.46 21.35 15.48
CA SER A 299 6.68 20.19 15.93
C SER A 299 7.48 18.87 15.96
N TYR A 300 8.49 18.77 15.10
CA TYR A 300 9.39 17.62 14.98
C TYR A 300 10.73 17.77 15.73
N GLU A 301 10.98 18.88 16.43
CA GLU A 301 12.29 19.14 17.06
C GLU A 301 12.56 18.29 18.32
N ARG A 302 11.51 17.75 18.93
CA ARG A 302 11.62 16.86 20.09
C ARG A 302 10.46 15.88 20.18
N VAL A 303 10.53 14.81 19.40
CA VAL A 303 9.53 13.75 19.33
C VAL A 303 10.01 12.49 20.03
N GLU A 304 9.09 11.58 20.32
CA GLU A 304 9.43 10.27 20.87
C GLU A 304 10.03 9.37 19.79
N ARG A 305 11.05 8.58 20.12
CA ARG A 305 11.63 7.56 19.26
C ARG A 305 11.62 6.22 19.97
N THR A 306 11.12 5.19 19.31
CA THR A 306 11.21 3.82 19.82
C THR A 306 12.57 3.20 19.54
N ARG A 307 13.01 2.31 20.44
CA ARG A 307 14.26 1.57 20.29
C ARG A 307 14.07 0.14 19.80
N GLY A 308 12.82 -0.34 19.71
CA GLY A 308 12.46 -1.67 19.19
C GLY A 308 12.91 -2.86 20.05
N ASP A 309 13.82 -2.66 20.99
CA ASP A 309 14.45 -3.70 21.81
C ASP A 309 13.85 -3.80 23.23
N GLY A 310 12.67 -3.18 23.44
CA GLY A 310 12.00 -3.11 24.74
C GLY A 310 12.63 -2.13 25.73
N LYS A 311 13.69 -1.41 25.36
CA LYS A 311 14.20 -0.30 26.17
C LYS A 311 13.23 0.88 26.17
N PRO A 312 13.25 1.74 27.21
CA PRO A 312 12.47 2.95 27.23
C PRO A 312 12.70 3.82 25.99
N ASN A 313 11.62 4.36 25.45
CA ASN A 313 11.68 5.30 24.34
C ASN A 313 12.47 6.56 24.74
N THR A 314 13.14 7.17 23.76
CA THR A 314 13.86 8.42 23.95
C THR A 314 13.13 9.59 23.31
N ARG A 315 13.52 10.82 23.68
CA ARG A 315 13.03 12.03 22.99
C ARG A 315 14.17 12.77 22.34
N GLU A 316 14.04 12.98 21.04
CA GLU A 316 15.09 13.53 20.18
C GLU A 316 14.48 14.23 18.97
N ARG A 317 15.33 14.94 18.21
CA ARG A 317 14.93 15.59 16.97
C ARG A 317 14.57 14.53 15.94
N ALA A 318 13.39 14.64 15.32
CA ALA A 318 12.92 13.64 14.36
C ALA A 318 13.86 13.57 13.16
N TYR A 319 14.13 12.35 12.67
CA TYR A 319 14.93 12.18 11.45
C TYR A 319 14.30 12.86 10.23
N ALA A 320 12.96 12.87 10.21
CA ALA A 320 12.12 13.55 9.23
C ALA A 320 12.53 15.02 9.00
N ILE A 321 13.10 15.70 9.99
CA ILE A 321 13.44 17.13 9.86
C ILE A 321 14.90 17.39 9.42
N THR A 322 15.58 16.36 8.92
CA THR A 322 16.93 16.45 8.32
C THR A 322 16.88 17.17 6.97
N ASN A 323 16.01 16.72 6.07
CA ASN A 323 15.76 17.35 4.76
C ASN A 323 14.37 16.92 4.25
N ALA A 324 13.92 17.50 3.13
CA ALA A 324 12.60 17.22 2.57
C ALA A 324 12.41 15.76 2.07
N MET A 325 13.50 15.06 1.74
CA MET A 325 13.45 13.65 1.34
C MET A 325 13.18 12.75 2.55
N GLU A 326 13.92 12.94 3.65
CA GLU A 326 13.67 12.19 4.90
C GLU A 326 12.29 12.51 5.48
N TYR A 327 11.85 13.77 5.38
CA TYR A 327 10.51 14.14 5.79
C TYR A 327 9.44 13.33 5.06
N PHE A 328 9.58 13.18 3.74
CA PHE A 328 8.67 12.39 2.94
C PHE A 328 8.74 10.89 3.27
N ALA A 329 9.94 10.33 3.45
CA ALA A 329 10.12 8.91 3.74
C ALA A 329 9.58 8.51 5.13
N GLU A 330 9.99 9.23 6.18
CA GLU A 330 9.54 8.99 7.57
C GLU A 330 8.03 9.14 7.73
N THR A 331 7.44 10.19 7.13
CA THR A 331 5.99 10.38 7.21
C THR A 331 5.23 9.39 6.32
N THR A 332 5.84 8.86 5.25
CA THR A 332 5.29 7.74 4.47
C THR A 332 5.24 6.45 5.31
N GLU A 333 6.26 6.16 6.11
CA GLU A 333 6.24 5.03 7.04
C GLU A 333 5.10 5.19 8.05
N ALA A 334 4.98 6.35 8.68
CA ALA A 334 3.87 6.64 9.60
C ALA A 334 2.49 6.52 8.92
N TYR A 335 2.39 6.89 7.64
CA TYR A 335 1.13 6.86 6.91
C TYR A 335 0.66 5.43 6.58
N PHE A 336 1.56 4.54 6.13
CA PHE A 336 1.17 3.22 5.64
C PHE A 336 1.42 2.08 6.62
N VAL A 337 2.41 2.25 7.49
CA VAL A 337 2.90 1.22 8.42
C VAL A 337 3.21 1.87 9.77
N ARG A 338 4.18 1.34 10.51
CA ARG A 338 4.63 1.90 11.78
C ARG A 338 6.01 2.54 11.60
N ASN A 339 6.13 3.82 11.96
CA ASN A 339 7.40 4.54 12.01
C ASN A 339 8.13 4.32 13.35
N ASP A 340 9.44 4.57 13.41
CA ASP A 340 10.22 4.51 14.65
C ASP A 340 10.31 5.85 15.38
N PHE A 341 10.12 6.98 14.69
CA PHE A 341 9.88 8.29 15.29
C PHE A 341 8.39 8.63 15.33
N PHE A 342 7.94 9.33 16.37
CA PHE A 342 6.60 9.90 16.41
C PHE A 342 6.45 10.99 15.33
N PRO A 343 5.35 11.02 14.56
CA PRO A 343 4.16 10.17 14.67
C PRO A 343 4.42 8.73 14.22
N PHE A 344 4.01 7.74 15.03
CA PHE A 344 4.34 6.33 14.79
C PHE A 344 3.39 5.65 13.82
N ASN A 345 2.20 6.20 13.58
CA ASN A 345 1.15 5.59 12.77
C ASN A 345 0.24 6.65 12.12
N ASN A 346 -0.68 6.18 11.27
CA ASN A 346 -1.51 7.04 10.41
C ASN A 346 -2.38 8.01 11.23
N ASP A 347 -2.99 7.51 12.31
CA ASP A 347 -3.87 8.31 13.18
C ASP A 347 -3.10 9.40 13.92
N GLU A 348 -1.88 9.09 14.37
CA GLU A 348 -0.99 10.05 15.00
C GLU A 348 -0.49 11.09 13.99
N LEU A 349 -0.13 10.67 12.78
CA LEU A 349 0.28 11.58 11.71
C LEU A 349 -0.86 12.53 11.33
N LEU A 350 -2.10 12.03 11.20
CA LEU A 350 -3.27 12.86 10.92
C LEU A 350 -3.49 13.93 12.00
N LYS A 351 -3.25 13.60 13.27
CA LYS A 351 -3.43 14.56 14.38
C LYS A 351 -2.26 15.54 14.49
N HIS A 352 -1.05 15.06 14.25
CA HIS A 352 0.18 15.85 14.42
C HIS A 352 0.46 16.76 13.23
N ASP A 353 0.25 16.25 12.02
CA ASP A 353 0.59 16.89 10.75
C ASP A 353 -0.49 16.58 9.68
N PRO A 354 -1.71 17.15 9.84
CA PRO A 354 -2.84 16.87 8.96
C PRO A 354 -2.59 17.31 7.51
N GLU A 355 -1.76 18.33 7.29
CA GLU A 355 -1.41 18.78 5.94
C GLU A 355 -0.53 17.76 5.22
N MET A 356 0.50 17.24 5.90
CA MET A 356 1.34 16.19 5.32
C MET A 356 0.57 14.89 5.11
N HIS A 357 -0.32 14.54 6.04
CA HIS A 357 -1.23 13.40 5.87
C HIS A 357 -2.06 13.53 4.58
N ALA A 358 -2.69 14.68 4.36
CA ALA A 358 -3.47 14.94 3.16
C ALA A 358 -2.60 14.91 1.90
N LEU A 359 -1.40 15.49 1.95
CA LEU A 359 -0.46 15.50 0.83
C LEU A 359 0.00 14.08 0.47
N LEU A 360 0.34 13.24 1.45
CA LEU A 360 0.70 11.84 1.22
C LEU A 360 -0.44 11.06 0.57
N GLY A 361 -1.68 11.23 1.04
CA GLY A 361 -2.84 10.62 0.42
C GLY A 361 -2.98 10.96 -1.06
N LYS A 362 -2.76 12.24 -1.42
CA LYS A 362 -2.75 12.70 -2.81
C LYS A 362 -1.58 12.08 -3.60
N LEU A 363 -0.35 12.20 -3.11
CA LEU A 363 0.86 11.82 -3.85
C LEU A 363 0.98 10.32 -4.08
N TRP A 364 0.56 9.51 -3.09
CA TRP A 364 0.55 8.05 -3.21
C TRP A 364 -0.69 7.50 -3.93
N GLY A 365 -1.62 8.36 -4.35
CA GLY A 365 -2.84 7.95 -5.06
C GLY A 365 -3.82 7.17 -4.17
N VAL A 366 -3.85 7.46 -2.87
CA VAL A 366 -4.76 6.84 -1.92
C VAL A 366 -6.17 7.32 -2.24
N THR A 367 -6.95 6.46 -2.89
CA THR A 367 -8.35 6.74 -3.14
C THR A 367 -9.10 6.52 -1.84
N VAL A 368 -9.49 7.61 -1.16
CA VAL A 368 -10.46 7.48 -0.06
C VAL A 368 -11.73 6.93 -0.68
N ALA A 369 -12.16 5.74 -0.27
CA ALA A 369 -13.43 5.16 -0.69
C ALA A 369 -14.55 6.05 -0.12
N GLN A 370 -14.98 7.01 -0.94
CA GLN A 370 -16.15 7.82 -0.64
C GLN A 370 -17.38 6.93 -0.70
N PRO A 371 -18.37 7.13 0.18
CA PRO A 371 -19.66 6.49 0.00
C PRO A 371 -20.19 6.86 -1.39
N LEU A 372 -21.00 5.97 -1.97
CA LEU A 372 -21.63 6.28 -3.25
C LEU A 372 -22.35 7.63 -3.20
N PRO A 373 -22.51 8.31 -4.34
CA PRO A 373 -23.46 9.40 -4.39
C PRO A 373 -24.82 8.92 -3.89
N GLU A 374 -25.53 9.81 -3.21
CA GLU A 374 -26.92 9.59 -2.81
C GLU A 374 -27.74 9.08 -4.01
N SER A 375 -28.60 8.11 -3.75
CA SER A 375 -29.38 7.41 -4.76
C SER A 375 -30.72 6.99 -4.19
N THR A 376 -31.72 6.86 -5.05
CA THR A 376 -33.01 6.29 -4.68
C THR A 376 -32.99 4.76 -4.61
N GLN A 377 -31.89 4.11 -5.03
CA GLN A 377 -31.76 2.65 -5.16
C GLN A 377 -30.92 1.98 -4.06
N TRP A 378 -30.24 2.75 -3.22
CA TRP A 378 -29.46 2.26 -2.09
C TRP A 378 -29.41 3.31 -0.98
N LEU A 379 -28.93 2.93 0.20
CA LEU A 379 -28.70 3.87 1.31
C LEU A 379 -27.21 4.12 1.49
N THR A 380 -26.87 5.37 1.79
CA THR A 380 -25.53 5.81 2.12
C THR A 380 -25.53 6.45 3.51
N TYR A 381 -24.56 6.02 4.31
CA TYR A 381 -24.30 6.53 5.65
C TYR A 381 -22.85 7.00 5.70
N PRO A 382 -22.60 8.32 5.63
CA PRO A 382 -21.25 8.85 5.79
C PRO A 382 -20.66 8.45 7.15
N GLY A 383 -19.39 8.09 7.14
CA GLY A 383 -18.66 7.78 8.36
C GLY A 383 -18.49 9.01 9.25
N GLY A 384 -18.84 8.86 10.53
CA GLY A 384 -18.53 9.84 11.55
C GLY A 384 -17.04 9.82 11.95
N ASN A 385 -16.75 10.32 13.15
CA ASN A 385 -15.42 10.13 13.74
C ASN A 385 -15.30 8.72 14.32
N GLY A 386 -14.17 8.06 14.10
CA GLY A 386 -13.87 6.75 14.67
C GLY A 386 -12.73 6.05 13.94
N PRO A 387 -12.26 4.91 14.45
CA PRO A 387 -11.12 4.20 13.85
C PRO A 387 -11.38 3.75 12.40
N GLY A 388 -12.63 3.50 12.03
CA GLY A 388 -13.03 3.12 10.67
C GLY A 388 -13.06 4.26 9.65
N LYS A 389 -12.67 5.48 10.03
CA LYS A 389 -12.69 6.65 9.14
C LYS A 389 -11.85 6.40 7.89
N GLY A 390 -12.42 6.73 6.73
CA GLY A 390 -11.77 6.52 5.43
C GLY A 390 -11.88 5.10 4.88
N LYS A 391 -12.54 4.18 5.61
CA LYS A 391 -12.87 2.83 5.14
C LYS A 391 -14.34 2.75 4.73
N HIS A 392 -14.64 1.90 3.75
CA HIS A 392 -15.98 1.72 3.19
C HIS A 392 -16.47 0.28 3.31
N ILE A 393 -17.62 0.12 3.97
CA ILE A 393 -18.30 -1.17 4.16
C ILE A 393 -19.56 -1.19 3.31
N VAL A 394 -19.73 -2.23 2.49
CA VAL A 394 -20.97 -2.47 1.76
C VAL A 394 -21.76 -3.58 2.45
N LEU A 395 -23.04 -3.35 2.73
CA LEU A 395 -23.95 -4.32 3.32
C LEU A 395 -25.01 -4.67 2.28
N ILE A 396 -25.17 -5.96 1.97
CA ILE A 396 -26.16 -6.45 1.02
C ILE A 396 -27.32 -7.07 1.79
N ALA A 397 -28.49 -6.45 1.71
CA ALA A 397 -29.75 -6.90 2.29
C ALA A 397 -30.66 -7.46 1.19
N ALA A 398 -30.60 -8.77 0.97
CA ALA A 398 -31.36 -9.42 -0.10
C ALA A 398 -31.74 -10.85 0.29
N GLU A 399 -32.41 -10.99 1.43
CA GLU A 399 -33.08 -12.22 1.84
C GLU A 399 -34.52 -11.96 2.27
N GLN A 400 -35.31 -13.03 2.28
CA GLN A 400 -36.77 -12.95 2.34
C GLN A 400 -37.39 -13.29 3.70
N GLU A 401 -36.64 -13.86 4.64
CA GLU A 401 -37.17 -14.51 5.85
C GLU A 401 -36.83 -13.78 7.15
N TYR A 402 -35.60 -13.31 7.28
CA TYR A 402 -34.96 -12.88 8.52
C TYR A 402 -34.74 -11.37 8.63
N ARG A 403 -35.40 -10.58 7.77
CA ARG A 403 -35.46 -9.11 7.81
C ARG A 403 -34.13 -8.40 7.61
N SER A 404 -33.32 -8.87 6.67
CA SER A 404 -32.08 -8.17 6.28
C SER A 404 -32.30 -6.70 5.90
N GLU A 405 -33.45 -6.38 5.28
CA GLU A 405 -33.82 -5.04 4.86
C GLU A 405 -34.03 -4.07 6.03
N GLN A 406 -34.22 -4.57 7.25
CA GLN A 406 -34.30 -3.76 8.48
C GLN A 406 -33.00 -3.80 9.27
N SER A 407 -32.32 -4.95 9.29
CA SER A 407 -31.15 -5.18 10.13
C SER A 407 -29.86 -4.58 9.56
N MET A 408 -29.66 -4.62 8.23
CA MET A 408 -28.47 -4.06 7.60
C MET A 408 -28.43 -2.52 7.64
N PRO A 409 -29.53 -1.77 7.43
CA PRO A 409 -29.55 -0.33 7.69
C PRO A 409 -29.23 0.03 9.14
N MET A 410 -29.73 -0.74 10.11
CA MET A 410 -29.39 -0.55 11.52
C MET A 410 -27.88 -0.76 11.75
N MET A 411 -27.32 -1.89 11.29
CA MET A 411 -25.89 -2.16 11.43
C MET A 411 -25.02 -1.11 10.74
N ALA A 412 -25.44 -0.62 9.56
CA ALA A 412 -24.76 0.45 8.84
C ALA A 412 -24.72 1.75 9.66
N LYS A 413 -25.83 2.14 10.31
CA LYS A 413 -25.85 3.32 11.20
C LYS A 413 -24.92 3.15 12.39
N VAL A 414 -24.87 1.96 13.00
CA VAL A 414 -23.97 1.65 14.12
C VAL A 414 -22.51 1.78 13.67
N LEU A 415 -22.15 1.12 12.56
CA LEU A 415 -20.81 1.16 11.96
C LEU A 415 -20.40 2.58 11.56
N SER A 416 -21.31 3.37 10.96
CA SER A 416 -20.98 4.72 10.52
C SER A 416 -20.86 5.70 11.68
N THR A 417 -21.79 5.65 12.62
CA THR A 417 -21.91 6.66 13.69
C THR A 417 -20.90 6.40 14.81
N HIS A 418 -20.77 5.15 15.26
CA HIS A 418 -19.94 4.81 16.41
C HIS A 418 -18.51 4.44 16.05
N HIS A 419 -18.28 4.02 14.80
CA HIS A 419 -16.99 3.50 14.36
C HIS A 419 -16.38 4.27 13.20
N GLY A 420 -17.10 5.20 12.58
CA GLY A 420 -16.56 6.09 11.55
C GLY A 420 -16.46 5.48 10.15
N PHE A 421 -17.00 4.28 9.93
CA PHE A 421 -17.00 3.65 8.61
C PHE A 421 -17.97 4.37 7.65
N ASN A 422 -17.54 4.64 6.41
CA ASN A 422 -18.52 4.87 5.36
C ASN A 422 -19.31 3.58 5.14
N CYS A 423 -20.63 3.65 5.07
CA CYS A 423 -21.47 2.48 4.81
C CYS A 423 -22.40 2.70 3.63
N THR A 424 -22.54 1.67 2.80
CA THR A 424 -23.57 1.60 1.76
C THR A 424 -24.41 0.35 1.95
N VAL A 425 -25.73 0.49 1.96
CA VAL A 425 -26.66 -0.64 2.03
C VAL A 425 -27.32 -0.83 0.68
N LEU A 426 -27.09 -1.99 0.07
CA LEU A 426 -27.71 -2.43 -1.17
C LEU A 426 -28.87 -3.37 -0.85
N PHE A 427 -29.92 -3.34 -1.65
CA PHE A 427 -31.14 -4.10 -1.41
C PHE A 427 -31.49 -5.00 -2.57
N GLY A 428 -32.12 -6.14 -2.27
CA GLY A 428 -32.93 -6.86 -3.25
C GLY A 428 -34.19 -6.05 -3.58
N VAL A 429 -34.41 -5.72 -4.85
CA VAL A 429 -35.54 -4.91 -5.30
C VAL A 429 -36.38 -5.61 -6.37
N ASN A 430 -37.66 -5.23 -6.45
CA ASN A 430 -38.54 -5.62 -7.54
C ASN A 430 -38.35 -4.72 -8.79
N GLU A 431 -39.11 -4.98 -9.86
CA GLU A 431 -39.03 -4.23 -11.13
C GLU A 431 -39.34 -2.73 -10.99
N ARG A 432 -40.01 -2.31 -9.91
CA ARG A 432 -40.29 -0.89 -9.61
C ARG A 432 -39.16 -0.22 -8.83
N GLY A 433 -38.10 -0.96 -8.50
CA GLY A 433 -37.00 -0.47 -7.66
C GLY A 433 -37.35 -0.37 -6.17
N GLU A 434 -38.46 -0.99 -5.74
CA GLU A 434 -38.83 -1.07 -4.33
C GLU A 434 -38.13 -2.27 -3.68
N VAL A 435 -37.67 -2.11 -2.44
CA VAL A 435 -37.18 -3.22 -1.64
C VAL A 435 -38.32 -4.19 -1.39
N ASP A 436 -38.11 -5.44 -1.79
CA ASP A 436 -39.18 -6.43 -1.85
C ASP A 436 -38.70 -7.79 -1.35
N PRO A 437 -38.81 -8.05 -0.04
CA PRO A 437 -38.43 -9.32 0.56
C PRO A 437 -39.47 -10.42 0.34
N THR A 438 -40.56 -10.18 -0.41
CA THR A 438 -41.58 -11.20 -0.69
C THR A 438 -41.40 -11.87 -2.05
N LEU A 439 -40.41 -11.43 -2.84
CA LEU A 439 -40.10 -12.03 -4.13
C LEU A 439 -39.79 -13.53 -3.98
N PRO A 440 -40.41 -14.38 -4.81
CA PRO A 440 -40.22 -15.82 -4.72
C PRO A 440 -38.80 -16.21 -5.16
N VAL A 441 -38.18 -17.15 -4.43
CA VAL A 441 -36.84 -17.67 -4.75
C VAL A 441 -36.87 -18.89 -5.67
N TYR A 442 -38.04 -19.52 -5.81
CA TYR A 442 -38.30 -20.61 -6.74
C TYR A 442 -39.48 -20.26 -7.65
N PRO A 443 -39.47 -20.74 -8.91
CA PRO A 443 -40.67 -20.71 -9.73
C PRO A 443 -41.80 -21.49 -9.05
N GLU A 444 -43.03 -21.00 -9.17
CA GLU A 444 -44.20 -21.82 -8.88
C GLU A 444 -44.27 -22.96 -9.92
N LYS A 445 -44.52 -24.18 -9.44
CA LYS A 445 -44.56 -25.37 -10.31
C LYS A 445 -45.60 -25.19 -11.42
N GLY A 446 -45.18 -25.30 -12.68
CA GLY A 446 -46.02 -25.11 -13.85
C GLY A 446 -46.17 -23.65 -14.31
N LYS A 447 -45.48 -22.70 -13.64
CA LYS A 447 -45.40 -21.28 -14.00
C LYS A 447 -43.95 -20.81 -14.08
N GLU A 448 -43.05 -21.68 -14.50
CA GLU A 448 -41.60 -21.40 -14.57
C GLU A 448 -41.29 -20.19 -15.46
N ALA A 449 -42.09 -19.96 -16.50
CA ALA A 449 -41.97 -18.80 -17.40
C ALA A 449 -42.32 -17.45 -16.74
N GLU A 450 -43.02 -17.47 -15.60
CA GLU A 450 -43.40 -16.25 -14.86
C GLU A 450 -42.37 -15.88 -13.79
N PHE A 451 -41.38 -16.74 -13.53
CA PHE A 451 -40.33 -16.49 -12.54
C PHE A 451 -39.45 -15.31 -12.98
N LYS A 452 -39.36 -14.32 -12.11
CA LYS A 452 -38.56 -13.12 -12.33
C LYS A 452 -37.23 -13.24 -11.59
N GLU A 453 -36.17 -12.78 -12.25
CA GLU A 453 -34.88 -12.61 -11.60
C GLU A 453 -35.00 -11.55 -10.49
N HIS A 454 -34.18 -11.72 -9.47
CA HIS A 454 -33.96 -10.72 -8.43
C HIS A 454 -32.95 -9.70 -8.97
N HIS A 455 -32.97 -8.50 -8.42
CA HIS A 455 -32.01 -7.46 -8.77
C HIS A 455 -31.43 -6.82 -7.51
N ILE A 456 -30.12 -6.57 -7.53
CA ILE A 456 -29.43 -5.75 -6.53
C ILE A 456 -28.76 -4.59 -7.27
N PRO A 457 -29.43 -3.42 -7.38
CA PRO A 457 -28.82 -2.25 -7.98
C PRO A 457 -27.60 -1.80 -7.16
N GLY A 458 -26.61 -1.24 -7.86
CA GLY A 458 -25.44 -0.65 -7.21
C GLY A 458 -24.36 -1.64 -6.78
N LEU A 459 -24.15 -2.76 -7.50
CA LEU A 459 -23.05 -3.71 -7.25
C LEU A 459 -21.67 -3.27 -7.77
N LYS A 460 -21.59 -2.32 -8.71
CA LYS A 460 -20.30 -1.76 -9.21
C LYS A 460 -19.31 -1.32 -8.11
N PRO A 461 -19.76 -0.70 -7.00
CA PRO A 461 -18.94 -0.22 -5.88
C PRO A 461 -18.36 -1.31 -4.99
N LEU A 462 -18.75 -2.59 -5.17
CA LEU A 462 -18.04 -3.69 -4.51
C LEU A 462 -16.53 -3.60 -4.81
N ALA A 463 -16.16 -3.16 -6.01
CA ALA A 463 -14.75 -2.97 -6.38
C ALA A 463 -13.99 -2.01 -5.45
N SER A 464 -14.64 -0.98 -4.91
CA SER A 464 -14.03 0.01 -4.02
C SER A 464 -14.24 -0.26 -2.53
N ALA A 465 -15.17 -1.16 -2.15
CA ALA A 465 -15.41 -1.51 -0.76
C ALA A 465 -14.17 -2.12 -0.10
N ASP A 466 -13.92 -1.82 1.17
CA ASP A 466 -12.89 -2.47 1.98
C ASP A 466 -13.38 -3.80 2.55
N LEU A 467 -14.69 -3.96 2.76
CA LEU A 467 -15.34 -5.19 3.23
C LEU A 467 -16.80 -5.24 2.75
N VAL A 468 -17.32 -6.45 2.51
CA VAL A 468 -18.73 -6.67 2.19
C VAL A 468 -19.38 -7.61 3.20
N ILE A 469 -20.52 -7.20 3.73
CA ILE A 469 -21.43 -7.99 4.55
C ILE A 469 -22.54 -8.53 3.65
N PHE A 470 -22.59 -9.84 3.46
CA PHE A 470 -23.63 -10.53 2.70
C PHE A 470 -24.71 -11.04 3.65
N PHE A 471 -25.95 -10.61 3.40
CA PHE A 471 -27.15 -11.19 3.96
C PHE A 471 -28.14 -11.48 2.81
N THR A 472 -27.88 -12.61 2.15
CA THR A 472 -28.54 -13.01 0.88
C THR A 472 -29.19 -14.37 1.03
N ARG A 473 -30.22 -14.69 0.24
CA ARG A 473 -30.85 -16.02 0.25
C ARG A 473 -31.40 -16.41 -1.11
N LEU A 474 -30.91 -17.53 -1.63
CA LEU A 474 -31.41 -18.20 -2.85
C LEU A 474 -31.68 -17.26 -4.03
N LEU A 475 -30.84 -16.24 -4.18
CA LEU A 475 -31.03 -15.24 -5.22
C LEU A 475 -30.78 -15.84 -6.60
N THR A 476 -31.62 -15.44 -7.54
CA THR A 476 -31.37 -15.63 -8.98
C THR A 476 -31.13 -14.25 -9.57
N LEU A 477 -29.88 -13.91 -9.85
CA LEU A 477 -29.49 -12.57 -10.33
C LEU A 477 -29.07 -12.65 -11.81
N PRO A 478 -29.17 -11.54 -12.55
CA PRO A 478 -28.59 -11.43 -13.89
C PRO A 478 -27.11 -11.76 -13.90
N GLN A 479 -26.63 -12.35 -14.99
CA GLN A 479 -25.22 -12.73 -15.17
C GLN A 479 -24.25 -11.57 -14.87
N SER A 480 -24.58 -10.34 -15.30
CA SER A 480 -23.74 -9.16 -15.04
C SER A 480 -23.62 -8.78 -13.57
N GLU A 481 -24.64 -9.07 -12.76
CA GLU A 481 -24.62 -8.84 -11.31
C GLU A 481 -23.81 -9.93 -10.60
N LEU A 482 -24.00 -11.19 -11.00
CA LEU A 482 -23.20 -12.32 -10.53
C LEU A 482 -21.70 -12.10 -10.78
N GLU A 483 -21.32 -11.62 -11.97
CA GLU A 483 -19.93 -11.31 -12.31
C GLU A 483 -19.32 -10.21 -11.44
N GLN A 484 -20.11 -9.22 -11.01
CA GLN A 484 -19.63 -8.18 -10.09
C GLN A 484 -19.37 -8.75 -8.70
N ILE A 485 -20.23 -9.65 -8.22
CA ILE A 485 -20.03 -10.38 -6.96
C ILE A 485 -18.78 -11.26 -7.07
N VAL A 486 -18.60 -11.99 -8.17
CA VAL A 486 -17.41 -12.81 -8.41
C VAL A 486 -16.13 -11.99 -8.41
N LYS A 487 -16.12 -10.82 -9.08
CA LYS A 487 -14.97 -9.89 -9.05
C LYS A 487 -14.61 -9.48 -7.62
N TYR A 488 -15.59 -9.24 -6.76
CA TYR A 488 -15.33 -8.93 -5.36
C TYR A 488 -14.74 -10.13 -4.61
N VAL A 489 -15.38 -11.29 -4.74
CA VAL A 489 -14.96 -12.54 -4.08
C VAL A 489 -13.54 -12.94 -4.48
N ASP A 490 -13.15 -12.70 -5.73
CA ASP A 490 -11.82 -13.00 -6.25
C ASP A 490 -10.79 -11.89 -5.98
N SER A 491 -11.21 -10.75 -5.43
CA SER A 491 -10.30 -9.60 -5.19
C SER A 491 -9.31 -9.82 -4.04
N GLY A 492 -9.60 -10.78 -3.15
CA GLY A 492 -8.87 -11.03 -1.91
C GLY A 492 -9.38 -10.19 -0.73
N LYS A 493 -10.44 -9.41 -0.93
CA LYS A 493 -11.02 -8.56 0.12
C LYS A 493 -11.89 -9.37 1.09
N PRO A 494 -12.04 -8.90 2.34
CA PRO A 494 -12.76 -9.61 3.40
C PRO A 494 -14.25 -9.80 3.12
N ILE A 495 -14.79 -10.91 3.63
CA ILE A 495 -16.19 -11.29 3.46
C ILE A 495 -16.79 -11.57 4.85
N ILE A 496 -17.93 -10.95 5.15
CA ILE A 496 -18.80 -11.35 6.25
C ILE A 496 -20.07 -11.95 5.65
N ALA A 497 -20.50 -13.11 6.10
CA ALA A 497 -21.74 -13.74 5.66
C ALA A 497 -22.63 -14.07 6.88
N LEU A 498 -23.88 -13.61 6.87
CA LEU A 498 -24.82 -13.76 7.98
C LEU A 498 -26.02 -14.64 7.62
N ARG A 499 -26.48 -15.45 8.58
CA ARG A 499 -27.61 -16.39 8.46
C ARG A 499 -27.58 -17.18 7.15
N THR A 500 -28.55 -16.88 6.29
CA THR A 500 -28.89 -17.57 5.06
C THR A 500 -27.92 -17.28 3.93
N ALA A 501 -26.99 -16.34 4.13
CA ALA A 501 -25.94 -16.06 3.17
C ALA A 501 -25.16 -17.32 2.80
N ASN A 502 -25.05 -18.34 3.66
CA ASN A 502 -24.39 -19.60 3.29
C ASN A 502 -25.05 -20.37 2.12
N HIS A 503 -26.30 -20.06 1.79
CA HIS A 503 -27.02 -20.52 0.59
C HIS A 503 -27.62 -19.32 -0.15
N GLY A 504 -26.83 -18.24 -0.25
CA GLY A 504 -27.25 -16.94 -0.78
C GLY A 504 -27.68 -16.92 -2.24
N PHE A 505 -27.26 -17.89 -3.04
CA PHE A 505 -27.50 -17.94 -4.49
C PHE A 505 -28.15 -19.26 -4.88
N ARG A 506 -29.19 -19.21 -5.72
CA ARG A 506 -29.90 -20.40 -6.21
C ARG A 506 -29.04 -21.23 -7.16
N VAL A 507 -28.28 -20.55 -8.01
CA VAL A 507 -27.36 -21.15 -8.97
C VAL A 507 -25.92 -20.90 -8.53
N PRO A 508 -24.97 -21.78 -8.89
CA PRO A 508 -23.56 -21.52 -8.64
C PRO A 508 -23.14 -20.19 -9.26
N LEU A 509 -22.35 -19.40 -8.51
CA LEU A 509 -21.72 -18.21 -9.06
C LEU A 509 -20.89 -18.60 -10.30
N PRO A 510 -20.80 -17.74 -11.35
CA PRO A 510 -20.03 -18.01 -12.56
C PRO A 510 -18.52 -17.88 -12.29
N TYR A 511 -17.99 -18.73 -11.42
CA TYR A 511 -16.65 -18.63 -10.87
C TYR A 511 -15.96 -19.98 -10.81
N LYS A 512 -14.82 -20.06 -11.48
CA LYS A 512 -13.98 -21.25 -11.56
C LYS A 512 -12.53 -20.89 -11.28
N ILE A 513 -11.85 -21.73 -10.52
CA ILE A 513 -10.41 -21.69 -10.32
C ILE A 513 -9.85 -22.99 -10.89
N GLU A 514 -8.87 -22.91 -11.78
CA GLU A 514 -8.25 -24.09 -12.42
C GLU A 514 -9.28 -25.03 -13.07
N GLY A 515 -10.33 -24.46 -13.67
CA GLY A 515 -11.42 -25.20 -14.31
C GLY A 515 -12.43 -25.83 -13.34
N LYS A 516 -12.19 -25.82 -12.03
CA LYS A 516 -13.11 -26.33 -11.00
C LYS A 516 -14.11 -25.25 -10.59
N GLN A 517 -15.39 -25.62 -10.57
CA GLN A 517 -16.47 -24.75 -10.06
C GLN A 517 -16.26 -24.46 -8.57
N VAL A 518 -16.22 -23.17 -8.23
CA VAL A 518 -16.19 -22.72 -6.83
C VAL A 518 -17.61 -22.77 -6.27
N ARG A 519 -17.77 -23.38 -5.10
CA ARG A 519 -19.04 -23.46 -4.38
C ARG A 519 -19.09 -22.41 -3.27
N TRP A 520 -20.10 -21.55 -3.32
CA TRP A 520 -20.22 -20.41 -2.42
C TRP A 520 -20.26 -20.80 -0.94
N GLY A 521 -21.17 -21.69 -0.54
CA GLY A 521 -21.29 -22.09 0.87
C GLY A 521 -20.08 -22.87 1.36
N GLU A 522 -19.68 -23.92 0.66
CA GLU A 522 -18.66 -24.86 1.12
C GLU A 522 -17.23 -24.34 0.93
N ASP A 523 -16.90 -23.89 -0.28
CA ASP A 523 -15.52 -23.54 -0.62
C ASP A 523 -15.15 -22.14 -0.11
N ILE A 524 -16.08 -21.18 -0.09
CA ILE A 524 -15.79 -19.81 0.39
C ILE A 524 -16.15 -19.66 1.87
N LEU A 525 -17.38 -20.01 2.26
CA LEU A 525 -17.86 -19.74 3.62
C LEU A 525 -17.56 -20.85 4.63
N GLY A 526 -17.27 -22.08 4.17
CA GLY A 526 -16.97 -23.21 5.04
C GLY A 526 -18.16 -24.06 5.46
N GLY A 527 -19.34 -23.86 4.86
CA GLY A 527 -20.50 -24.72 5.03
C GLY A 527 -21.75 -24.09 4.43
N THR A 528 -22.51 -24.84 3.64
CA THR A 528 -23.82 -24.42 3.12
C THR A 528 -24.94 -24.86 4.06
N PHE A 529 -26.14 -24.28 3.97
CA PHE A 529 -27.29 -24.77 4.73
C PHE A 529 -27.70 -26.17 4.25
N LEU A 530 -27.77 -27.12 5.19
CA LEU A 530 -28.27 -28.47 4.91
C LEU A 530 -29.65 -28.69 5.52
N ASN A 531 -29.82 -28.33 6.80
CA ASN A 531 -31.08 -28.47 7.54
C ASN A 531 -31.08 -27.56 8.77
N HIS A 532 -32.26 -27.33 9.30
CA HIS A 532 -32.45 -26.81 10.66
C HIS A 532 -32.03 -27.88 11.68
N HIS A 533 -31.29 -27.47 12.72
CA HIS A 533 -30.82 -28.35 13.80
C HIS A 533 -31.65 -28.07 15.06
N GLY A 534 -32.86 -28.62 15.05
CA GLY A 534 -33.92 -28.28 15.99
C GLY A 534 -35.25 -28.05 15.28
N ARG A 535 -36.21 -27.49 15.99
CA ARG A 535 -37.54 -27.17 15.43
C ARG A 535 -37.51 -25.78 14.80
N TRP A 536 -37.58 -25.75 13.47
CA TRP A 536 -37.66 -24.52 12.68
C TRP A 536 -38.79 -23.59 13.18
N HIS A 537 -38.48 -22.30 13.38
CA HIS A 537 -39.36 -21.26 13.96
C HIS A 537 -39.90 -21.49 15.38
N ALA A 538 -39.48 -22.55 16.08
CA ALA A 538 -39.92 -22.86 17.44
C ALA A 538 -38.79 -22.93 18.47
N ASP A 539 -37.56 -23.21 18.04
CA ASP A 539 -36.37 -23.21 18.88
C ASP A 539 -35.55 -21.92 18.66
N SER A 540 -34.67 -21.59 19.62
CA SER A 540 -33.74 -20.47 19.56
C SER A 540 -32.30 -20.93 19.80
N THR A 541 -31.33 -20.04 19.66
CA THR A 541 -29.91 -20.35 19.75
C THR A 541 -29.26 -19.65 20.93
N ARG A 542 -28.65 -20.42 21.84
CA ARG A 542 -27.74 -19.90 22.87
C ARG A 542 -26.29 -20.11 22.43
N GLY A 543 -25.56 -19.02 22.22
CA GLY A 543 -24.16 -19.05 21.84
C GLY A 543 -23.21 -19.13 23.04
N PHE A 544 -22.12 -19.88 22.89
CA PHE A 544 -20.99 -19.91 23.83
C PHE A 544 -19.68 -20.07 23.05
N PHE A 545 -18.57 -19.59 23.63
CA PHE A 545 -17.30 -19.56 22.92
C PHE A 545 -16.69 -20.93 22.75
N ASP A 546 -15.98 -21.11 21.64
CA ASP A 546 -15.03 -22.21 21.53
C ASP A 546 -13.93 -22.04 22.60
N LYS A 547 -13.69 -23.12 23.35
CA LYS A 547 -12.77 -23.13 24.49
C LYS A 547 -11.34 -22.75 24.10
N ASP A 548 -10.93 -23.04 22.87
CA ASP A 548 -9.57 -22.85 22.39
C ASP A 548 -9.40 -21.49 21.68
N GLN A 549 -10.50 -20.74 21.49
CA GLN A 549 -10.51 -19.46 20.77
C GLN A 549 -10.91 -18.25 21.62
N THR A 550 -10.97 -18.39 22.95
CA THR A 550 -11.41 -17.31 23.87
C THR A 550 -10.62 -16.00 23.76
N GLN A 551 -9.38 -16.05 23.25
CA GLN A 551 -8.52 -14.89 23.03
C GLN A 551 -8.58 -14.32 21.60
N HIS A 552 -9.43 -14.88 20.72
CA HIS A 552 -9.55 -14.40 19.35
C HIS A 552 -10.09 -12.95 19.34
N PRO A 553 -9.51 -12.01 18.56
CA PRO A 553 -9.90 -10.59 18.59
C PRO A 553 -11.39 -10.33 18.35
N ILE A 554 -12.05 -11.18 17.55
CA ILE A 554 -13.49 -11.09 17.30
C ILE A 554 -14.33 -11.24 18.58
N LEU A 555 -13.85 -12.01 19.57
CA LEU A 555 -14.56 -12.27 20.82
C LEU A 555 -14.34 -11.19 21.90
N THR A 556 -13.47 -10.20 21.66
CA THR A 556 -13.16 -9.15 22.63
C THR A 556 -14.41 -8.37 23.06
N GLY A 557 -14.74 -8.46 24.35
CA GLY A 557 -15.88 -7.78 24.97
C GLY A 557 -17.25 -8.37 24.66
N VAL A 558 -17.32 -9.50 23.95
CA VAL A 558 -18.57 -10.23 23.72
C VAL A 558 -18.92 -11.00 25.00
N THR A 559 -20.15 -10.88 25.49
CA THR A 559 -20.56 -11.48 26.79
C THR A 559 -21.84 -12.29 26.71
N ASP A 560 -22.84 -11.84 25.93
CA ASP A 560 -24.12 -12.51 25.77
C ASP A 560 -24.39 -12.79 24.30
N ILE A 561 -24.62 -14.04 23.95
CA ILE A 561 -24.99 -14.45 22.59
C ILE A 561 -26.28 -15.25 22.68
N TRP A 562 -27.38 -14.60 22.32
CA TRP A 562 -28.65 -15.26 22.12
C TRP A 562 -29.38 -14.66 20.92
N GLY A 563 -29.99 -15.52 20.13
CA GLY A 563 -30.84 -15.16 19.02
C GLY A 563 -32.07 -16.05 19.03
N ASP A 564 -33.24 -15.49 18.72
CA ASP A 564 -34.49 -16.24 18.65
C ASP A 564 -34.62 -17.07 17.38
N SER A 565 -33.57 -17.02 16.55
CA SER A 565 -33.40 -17.81 15.36
C SER A 565 -32.75 -19.16 15.67
N ASP A 566 -33.11 -20.18 14.90
CA ASP A 566 -32.71 -21.56 15.11
C ASP A 566 -31.33 -21.89 14.53
N VAL A 567 -30.70 -22.93 15.07
CA VAL A 567 -29.36 -23.39 14.69
C VAL A 567 -29.40 -24.07 13.32
N TYR A 568 -28.43 -23.79 12.47
CA TYR A 568 -28.26 -24.46 11.18
C TYR A 568 -27.25 -25.59 11.25
N ARG A 569 -27.57 -26.71 10.61
CA ARG A 569 -26.60 -27.74 10.27
C ARG A 569 -25.96 -27.40 8.92
N THR A 570 -24.63 -27.25 8.91
CA THR A 570 -23.87 -26.81 7.73
C THR A 570 -22.85 -27.82 7.20
N TYR A 571 -22.76 -28.96 7.88
CA TYR A 571 -21.96 -30.12 7.51
C TYR A 571 -22.69 -31.40 7.90
N LYS A 572 -22.28 -32.52 7.31
CA LYS A 572 -22.92 -33.82 7.52
C LYS A 572 -22.81 -34.24 8.99
N GLU A 573 -23.87 -34.84 9.54
CA GLU A 573 -23.84 -35.40 10.89
C GLU A 573 -22.69 -36.42 11.06
N GLY A 574 -22.06 -36.40 12.24
CA GLY A 574 -20.86 -37.19 12.53
C GLY A 574 -19.56 -36.66 11.88
N THR A 575 -19.58 -35.46 11.28
CA THR A 575 -18.38 -34.80 10.73
C THR A 575 -18.17 -33.43 11.40
N SER A 576 -17.28 -32.60 10.85
CA SER A 576 -16.95 -31.28 11.37
C SER A 576 -17.04 -30.22 10.27
N LEU A 577 -16.86 -28.95 10.64
CA LEU A 577 -16.48 -27.92 9.68
C LEU A 577 -15.28 -28.39 8.83
N PRO A 578 -15.23 -27.99 7.55
CA PRO A 578 -14.15 -28.39 6.65
C PRO A 578 -12.80 -27.81 7.11
N PRO A 579 -11.68 -28.40 6.65
CA PRO A 579 -10.34 -27.89 6.97
C PRO A 579 -10.18 -26.40 6.67
N GLY A 580 -9.49 -25.69 7.55
CA GLY A 580 -9.25 -24.24 7.47
C GLY A 580 -10.33 -23.37 8.15
N CYS A 581 -11.47 -23.95 8.54
CA CYS A 581 -12.43 -23.24 9.39
C CYS A 581 -12.01 -23.31 10.86
N THR A 582 -12.04 -22.16 11.54
CA THR A 582 -11.82 -22.06 12.98
C THR A 582 -13.12 -21.64 13.67
N PRO A 583 -13.82 -22.55 14.39
CA PRO A 583 -15.03 -22.21 15.13
C PRO A 583 -14.71 -21.22 16.25
N LEU A 584 -15.53 -20.17 16.38
CA LEU A 584 -15.42 -19.16 17.44
C LEU A 584 -16.57 -19.25 18.44
N VAL A 585 -17.78 -19.54 17.94
CA VAL A 585 -19.00 -19.64 18.75
C VAL A 585 -19.76 -20.90 18.36
N TRP A 586 -20.17 -21.66 19.38
CA TRP A 586 -21.06 -22.81 19.30
C TRP A 586 -22.47 -22.42 19.75
N GLY A 587 -23.49 -22.91 19.06
CA GLY A 587 -24.89 -22.66 19.35
C GLY A 587 -25.57 -23.91 19.88
N GLN A 588 -26.08 -23.83 21.11
CA GLN A 588 -26.98 -24.82 21.70
C GLN A 588 -28.43 -24.46 21.34
N PRO A 589 -29.19 -25.36 20.69
CA PRO A 589 -30.63 -25.16 20.53
C PRO A 589 -31.33 -25.10 21.89
N LEU A 590 -32.24 -24.14 22.07
CA LEU A 590 -33.15 -24.03 23.22
C LEU A 590 -34.57 -24.45 22.82
N MET A 591 -35.30 -25.08 23.73
CA MET A 591 -36.68 -25.52 23.51
C MET A 591 -37.69 -24.38 23.67
N GLY A 592 -37.56 -23.35 22.83
CA GLY A 592 -38.42 -22.17 22.82
C GLY A 592 -37.66 -20.96 22.28
N ARG A 593 -38.31 -19.78 22.30
CA ARG A 593 -37.80 -18.53 21.71
C ARG A 593 -37.57 -17.43 22.74
N LYS A 594 -37.20 -17.80 23.97
CA LYS A 594 -36.74 -16.90 25.03
C LYS A 594 -35.31 -17.24 25.45
N PRO A 595 -34.54 -16.26 25.95
CA PRO A 595 -33.15 -16.45 26.34
C PRO A 595 -32.94 -17.43 27.51
N ASP A 596 -33.98 -17.65 28.31
CA ASP A 596 -34.00 -18.51 29.49
C ASP A 596 -34.72 -19.85 29.26
N ASP A 597 -35.20 -20.12 28.04
CA ASP A 597 -35.78 -21.43 27.71
C ASP A 597 -34.72 -22.55 27.86
N PRO A 598 -35.13 -23.76 28.30
CA PRO A 598 -34.18 -24.83 28.59
C PRO A 598 -33.47 -25.32 27.32
N PRO A 599 -32.20 -25.75 27.42
CA PRO A 599 -31.49 -26.33 26.28
C PRO A 599 -32.16 -27.62 25.82
N ASN A 600 -32.14 -27.87 24.51
CA ASN A 600 -32.53 -29.16 23.95
C ASN A 600 -31.38 -30.15 24.10
N GLU A 601 -31.33 -30.86 25.22
CA GLU A 601 -30.26 -31.82 25.58
C GLU A 601 -30.13 -33.01 24.61
N LYS A 602 -31.10 -33.21 23.70
CA LYS A 602 -31.05 -34.26 22.67
C LYS A 602 -30.20 -33.88 21.47
N LEU A 603 -29.83 -32.61 21.35
CA LEU A 603 -29.10 -32.06 20.23
C LEU A 603 -27.76 -31.53 20.69
N GLU A 604 -26.70 -31.98 20.01
CA GLU A 604 -25.36 -31.42 20.19
C GLU A 604 -25.34 -29.93 19.80
N PRO A 605 -24.54 -29.09 20.47
CA PRO A 605 -24.22 -27.77 19.95
C PRO A 605 -23.52 -27.87 18.59
N LEU A 606 -23.79 -26.92 17.69
CA LEU A 606 -23.09 -26.80 16.40
C LEU A 606 -22.38 -25.45 16.28
N PRO A 607 -21.31 -25.31 15.49
CA PRO A 607 -20.70 -24.01 15.24
C PRO A 607 -21.70 -23.06 14.58
N VAL A 608 -21.82 -21.85 15.14
CA VAL A 608 -22.72 -20.79 14.64
C VAL A 608 -21.97 -19.51 14.28
N ALA A 609 -20.68 -19.41 14.60
CA ALA A 609 -19.77 -18.42 14.04
C ALA A 609 -18.35 -18.98 13.91
N TRP A 610 -17.70 -18.74 12.78
CA TRP A 610 -16.33 -19.18 12.50
C TRP A 610 -15.61 -18.25 11.52
N VAL A 611 -14.29 -18.38 11.47
CA VAL A 611 -13.44 -17.72 10.45
C VAL A 611 -12.83 -18.75 9.51
N LYS A 612 -12.51 -18.33 8.29
CA LYS A 612 -11.85 -19.15 7.28
C LYS A 612 -10.99 -18.29 6.34
N PRO A 613 -9.77 -18.71 5.96
CA PRO A 613 -9.06 -18.10 4.84
C PRO A 613 -9.63 -18.60 3.50
N TRP A 614 -9.83 -17.70 2.55
CA TRP A 614 -10.25 -18.03 1.19
C TRP A 614 -9.14 -17.69 0.18
N GLN A 615 -8.71 -18.67 -0.64
CA GLN A 615 -7.71 -18.45 -1.69
C GLN A 615 -8.38 -18.06 -3.01
N THR A 616 -7.95 -16.94 -3.55
CA THR A 616 -8.43 -16.40 -4.84
C THR A 616 -7.69 -17.00 -6.03
N SER A 617 -8.20 -16.77 -7.24
CA SER A 617 -7.56 -17.20 -8.49
C SER A 617 -6.16 -16.60 -8.68
N SER A 618 -5.89 -15.43 -8.08
CA SER A 618 -4.59 -14.76 -8.12
C SER A 618 -3.66 -15.14 -6.96
N GLY A 619 -4.02 -16.12 -6.13
CA GLY A 619 -3.23 -16.53 -4.96
C GLY A 619 -3.27 -15.58 -3.77
N LYS A 620 -4.16 -14.57 -3.76
CA LYS A 620 -4.42 -13.74 -2.57
C LYS A 620 -5.30 -14.50 -1.59
N THR A 621 -5.09 -14.24 -0.30
CA THR A 621 -5.91 -14.80 0.79
C THR A 621 -6.88 -13.76 1.32
N ALA A 622 -8.18 -14.02 1.19
CA ALA A 622 -9.24 -13.24 1.83
C ALA A 622 -9.56 -13.77 3.24
N ARG A 623 -9.90 -12.86 4.15
CA ARG A 623 -10.43 -13.17 5.48
C ARG A 623 -11.96 -13.32 5.40
N VAL A 624 -12.47 -14.50 5.75
CA VAL A 624 -13.91 -14.77 5.77
C VAL A 624 -14.35 -14.97 7.21
N PHE A 625 -15.40 -14.26 7.63
CA PHE A 625 -16.16 -14.56 8.84
C PHE A 625 -17.57 -14.95 8.44
N HIS A 626 -18.05 -16.08 8.97
CA HIS A 626 -19.41 -16.51 8.74
C HIS A 626 -20.12 -16.73 10.07
N SER A 627 -21.36 -16.29 10.16
CA SER A 627 -22.27 -16.65 11.24
C SER A 627 -23.59 -17.13 10.70
N THR A 628 -24.07 -18.26 11.22
CA THR A 628 -25.43 -18.76 10.97
C THR A 628 -26.45 -18.08 11.86
N MET A 629 -26.07 -17.04 12.61
CA MET A 629 -26.94 -16.13 13.35
C MET A 629 -26.95 -14.76 12.65
N GLY A 630 -27.85 -13.87 13.10
CA GLY A 630 -27.92 -12.50 12.60
C GLY A 630 -29.24 -12.13 11.94
N SER A 631 -30.34 -12.80 12.28
CA SER A 631 -31.69 -12.31 11.93
C SER A 631 -31.90 -10.88 12.46
N GLY A 632 -32.92 -10.19 11.97
CA GLY A 632 -33.26 -8.87 12.47
C GLY A 632 -33.47 -8.88 13.99
N THR A 633 -34.21 -9.85 14.50
CA THR A 633 -34.46 -10.03 15.93
C THR A 633 -33.21 -10.47 16.70
N ASP A 634 -32.35 -11.34 16.14
CA ASP A 634 -31.06 -11.72 16.74
C ASP A 634 -30.20 -10.48 17.02
N LEU A 635 -30.14 -9.54 16.06
CA LEU A 635 -29.35 -8.32 16.20
C LEU A 635 -29.93 -7.31 17.20
N LYS A 636 -31.02 -7.61 17.92
CA LYS A 636 -31.39 -6.92 19.17
C LYS A 636 -30.43 -7.24 20.30
N ASN A 637 -29.73 -8.37 20.25
CA ASN A 637 -28.72 -8.75 21.22
C ASN A 637 -27.41 -7.94 21.02
N PRO A 638 -26.91 -7.22 22.05
CA PRO A 638 -25.70 -6.40 21.93
C PRO A 638 -24.41 -7.22 21.70
N GLY A 639 -24.32 -8.44 22.23
CA GLY A 639 -23.14 -9.29 22.01
C GLY A 639 -23.07 -9.82 20.58
N LEU A 640 -24.20 -10.12 19.94
CA LEU A 640 -24.24 -10.43 18.51
C LEU A 640 -23.85 -9.24 17.64
N ARG A 641 -24.35 -8.03 17.93
CA ARG A 641 -23.88 -6.81 17.24
C ARG A 641 -22.38 -6.61 17.41
N ARG A 642 -21.86 -6.77 18.63
CA ARG A 642 -20.42 -6.69 18.91
C ARG A 642 -19.62 -7.71 18.11
N LEU A 643 -20.09 -8.95 18.04
CA LEU A 643 -19.44 -10.01 17.27
C LEU A 643 -19.28 -9.61 15.79
N VAL A 644 -20.34 -9.08 15.18
CA VAL A 644 -20.31 -8.60 13.78
C VAL A 644 -19.39 -7.38 13.63
N ILE A 645 -19.45 -6.40 14.54
CA ILE A 645 -18.59 -5.21 14.50
C ILE A 645 -17.10 -5.59 14.64
N ASN A 646 -16.76 -6.48 15.58
CA ASN A 646 -15.40 -6.94 15.74
C ASN A 646 -14.94 -7.74 14.51
N ALA A 647 -15.83 -8.51 13.88
CA ALA A 647 -15.54 -9.19 12.61
C ALA A 647 -15.26 -8.20 11.47
N VAL A 648 -15.90 -7.02 11.45
CA VAL A 648 -15.58 -5.95 10.49
C VAL A 648 -14.13 -5.48 10.67
N TYR A 649 -13.75 -5.09 11.89
CA TYR A 649 -12.38 -4.68 12.21
C TYR A 649 -11.35 -5.77 11.90
N TRP A 650 -11.62 -7.00 12.33
CA TRP A 650 -10.75 -8.13 12.05
C TRP A 650 -10.66 -8.41 10.55
N GLY A 651 -11.76 -8.34 9.80
CA GLY A 651 -11.75 -8.57 8.36
C GLY A 651 -10.76 -7.66 7.65
N ILE A 652 -10.78 -6.36 7.96
CA ILE A 652 -9.94 -5.33 7.32
C ILE A 652 -8.55 -5.16 7.97
N GLY A 653 -8.15 -6.02 8.91
CA GLY A 653 -6.81 -5.99 9.51
C GLY A 653 -6.61 -4.86 10.53
N MET A 654 -7.66 -4.49 11.25
CA MET A 654 -7.67 -3.42 12.26
C MET A 654 -7.90 -3.99 13.66
N GLU A 655 -7.33 -5.14 13.99
CA GLU A 655 -7.51 -5.83 15.28
C GLU A 655 -7.10 -4.96 16.48
N SER A 656 -6.07 -4.13 16.32
CA SER A 656 -5.60 -3.21 17.38
C SER A 656 -6.61 -2.11 17.72
N SER A 657 -7.60 -1.87 16.85
CA SER A 657 -8.68 -0.91 17.08
C SER A 657 -9.93 -1.55 17.71
N ILE A 658 -9.94 -2.88 17.89
CA ILE A 658 -11.03 -3.57 18.59
C ILE A 658 -10.94 -3.25 20.09
N SER A 659 -12.03 -2.72 20.64
CA SER A 659 -12.14 -2.47 22.08
C SER A 659 -13.39 -3.12 22.65
N ALA A 660 -13.22 -3.74 23.84
CA ALA A 660 -14.32 -4.33 24.60
C ALA A 660 -15.39 -3.30 25.00
N THR A 661 -15.05 -2.00 25.01
CA THR A 661 -15.94 -0.90 25.42
C THR A 661 -16.45 -0.07 24.26
N SER A 662 -16.07 -0.38 23.00
CA SER A 662 -16.65 0.32 21.84
C SER A 662 -18.17 0.17 21.83
N SER A 663 -18.88 1.25 21.48
CA SER A 663 -20.34 1.25 21.46
C SER A 663 -20.89 0.22 20.48
N VAL A 664 -21.93 -0.48 20.91
CA VAL A 664 -22.76 -1.37 20.07
C VAL A 664 -24.22 -0.92 20.13
N GLU A 665 -24.45 0.29 20.62
CA GLU A 665 -25.79 0.85 20.81
C GLU A 665 -26.46 1.10 19.48
N ILE A 666 -27.77 0.89 19.45
CA ILE A 666 -28.58 1.12 18.27
C ILE A 666 -28.72 2.64 18.06
N VAL A 667 -28.49 3.09 16.83
CA VAL A 667 -28.68 4.49 16.44
C VAL A 667 -30.10 4.66 15.88
N GLY A 668 -30.95 5.37 16.64
CA GLY A 668 -32.35 5.57 16.29
C GLY A 668 -33.25 4.45 16.82
N SER A 669 -34.40 4.22 16.16
CA SER A 669 -35.33 3.15 16.52
C SER A 669 -35.01 1.86 15.76
N TYR A 670 -35.14 0.73 16.44
CA TYR A 670 -35.00 -0.59 15.84
C TYR A 670 -36.00 -1.57 16.44
N GLN A 671 -37.04 -1.85 15.66
CA GLN A 671 -38.08 -2.84 15.98
C GLN A 671 -38.33 -3.68 14.74
N PRO A 672 -37.41 -4.59 14.40
CA PRO A 672 -37.58 -5.47 13.26
C PRO A 672 -38.82 -6.33 13.42
N LEU A 673 -39.44 -6.67 12.29
CA LEU A 673 -40.53 -7.64 12.23
C LEU A 673 -40.02 -9.04 12.59
N GLU A 674 -40.94 -9.90 12.98
CA GLU A 674 -40.65 -11.31 13.19
C GLU A 674 -40.16 -11.99 11.90
N SER A 675 -39.37 -13.05 12.09
CA SER A 675 -38.88 -13.87 10.99
C SER A 675 -40.00 -14.75 10.43
N GLY A 676 -39.94 -15.07 9.13
CA GLY A 676 -40.84 -16.04 8.49
C GLY A 676 -41.35 -15.63 7.11
N PHE A 677 -42.26 -16.44 6.56
CA PHE A 677 -42.79 -16.31 5.20
C PHE A 677 -44.27 -15.90 5.13
N ASN A 678 -44.95 -15.75 6.27
CA ASN A 678 -46.34 -15.31 6.31
C ASN A 678 -46.44 -13.79 6.18
N TYR A 679 -46.08 -13.27 5.00
CA TYR A 679 -45.87 -11.85 4.75
C TYR A 679 -47.08 -10.99 5.09
N ASP A 680 -48.29 -11.46 4.77
CA ASP A 680 -49.53 -10.74 5.06
C ASP A 680 -49.75 -10.57 6.57
N GLN A 681 -49.57 -11.64 7.36
CA GLN A 681 -49.70 -11.57 8.83
C GLN A 681 -48.61 -10.71 9.46
N LEU A 682 -47.41 -10.72 8.89
CA LEU A 682 -46.29 -9.90 9.33
C LEU A 682 -46.39 -8.45 8.84
N GLY A 683 -47.35 -8.13 7.97
CA GLY A 683 -47.53 -6.79 7.40
C GLY A 683 -46.43 -6.36 6.42
N LEU A 684 -45.68 -7.32 5.84
CA LEU A 684 -44.64 -7.02 4.86
C LEU A 684 -45.24 -6.62 3.52
N LYS A 685 -44.76 -5.50 3.01
CA LYS A 685 -45.10 -4.97 1.69
C LYS A 685 -43.85 -4.37 1.07
N PRO A 686 -43.76 -4.33 -0.27
CA PRO A 686 -42.67 -3.62 -0.94
C PRO A 686 -42.65 -2.15 -0.52
N ARG A 687 -41.45 -1.60 -0.31
CA ARG A 687 -41.26 -0.20 0.11
C ARG A 687 -40.13 0.46 -0.68
N PRO A 688 -40.19 1.78 -0.91
CA PRO A 688 -39.04 2.50 -1.45
C PRO A 688 -37.84 2.38 -0.50
N VAL A 689 -36.63 2.37 -1.04
CA VAL A 689 -35.38 2.26 -0.26
C VAL A 689 -35.31 3.29 0.88
N SER A 690 -35.78 4.51 0.65
CA SER A 690 -35.81 5.59 1.64
C SER A 690 -36.63 5.27 2.90
N PHE A 691 -37.56 4.32 2.84
CA PHE A 691 -38.34 3.88 4.00
C PHE A 691 -37.47 3.24 5.09
N TYR A 692 -36.37 2.59 4.69
CA TYR A 692 -35.46 1.88 5.59
C TYR A 692 -34.32 2.76 6.11
N ARG A 693 -34.34 4.07 5.81
CA ARG A 693 -33.24 4.98 6.12
C ARG A 693 -32.94 5.11 7.61
#